data_AF-A0A8D0FUN1-F1
#
_entry.id   AF-A0A8D0FUN1-F1
#
_cell.length_a   1.000
_cell.length_b   1.000
_cell.length_c   1.000
_cell.angle_alpha   90.00
_cell.angle_beta   90.00
_cell.angle_gamma   90.00
#
_symmetry.space_group_name_H-M   'P 1'
#
loop_
_entity.id
_entity.type
_entity.pdbx_description
1 polymer ?
#
loop_
_entity_poly.entity_id
_entity_poly.type
_entity_poly.pdbx_seq_one_letter_code
_entity_poly.pdbx_strand_id
1 'polypeptide(L)'
;MKTVCKAEAPVNEWIFFSVSARNLTFNTGRFVAFWTLVFIRIVTGLAGEGRSVWKKDTHFSPVSETQMFLYDTFPKEFLWGVGTGAFQVEGSWRKDGKGSSIWDRFIHSKFRDAGSTDASSDSYTLLDKDLSALDFLGVTFYQFSISWSRLFPTGVVAAPNEKGLQYYNTLIDSLLYRNIDPMVTLYHWDLPLMLQEKYGGWKNESVIDIFNDYATFCFQTFGDRVKYWITIHNPYLVAWHGYGTGIHAPGERGKITTIYSVGHNLIKAHAKVWHNYKKHFQPYQKGMMSIVLGSHWIEPNKSEDVLDISKCQQSIERVLGWFAKPIHGDGDYPEELKNEFSFLPRFTEDEKNYIKGTADFFAFSFGPNNFKPPNTLPKMGQNLSLNLREVLNWIQLEYNSPRILIAENGWFTDSHVKTDDTTAIYMMKNFVNKVLQAIKYDNIDVFGYAAWSLLDGFEWQHAYNIRRGLFYVDFRSEKKERIPKSSALYYKQIIRENGFFPKESTPSLQAQFSCDFSWGITESVLKAESMASSPQFCDSNLYLWNVTGDGLLHKVKGVKLKTRPAQCTDFVSIKKQLDLLEKMKVTHYRFALDWSLILPNGDLSVVNRQVLRYYRCVINEVLKLNVQSMVTLYYPTHAYLGLPGPLLQTGGWLNQSTAYAFQDYAALCFRELGDLVKLWITINEPNRLSDVYNRSSNDTYRAAHNLLIAHAMAWRIYDEQYRSFQYGKVSLSLHSDWAEPANPYFESHSKAANRFLQFEIGWFADPIFKTGDYPATMREYIGFKHRKGLSYSLLPSFTSEEKQLIKGAADFYALNHFTTRFVIHEPQNGTQYEFDRDIQFLQDITCLSSPSRLAVVPWGVRKVLRWIKKTYGDIDIYITANGIDDQSLDNDELRNYYLGKYVQEVLKAYYIDKVKIKGYYAFKLTEEKSKPRFGFFTSDSKGKPSVKFYNNLISNNGFPADYSVCGPSNQEKQCSFCLFISQKKPLIFFACCLFSTLILLLTIIVFHKRKRRKRFKAKSIQCICVSF
;
A
#
# COMPACT_ATOMS: atom_id res chain seq x y z
N MET A 1 72.90 -18.88 -27.73
CA MET A 1 71.79 -19.05 -26.76
C MET A 1 70.58 -18.38 -27.40
N LYS A 2 69.50 -19.08 -27.80
CA LYS A 2 68.55 -19.97 -27.07
C LYS A 2 67.30 -19.19 -26.62
N THR A 3 66.05 -19.63 -26.80
CA THR A 3 65.39 -20.62 -27.71
C THR A 3 63.89 -20.62 -27.35
N VAL A 4 62.89 -20.81 -28.23
CA VAL A 4 62.75 -20.70 -29.71
C VAL A 4 61.23 -20.79 -30.03
N CYS A 5 60.79 -20.54 -31.26
CA CYS A 5 59.40 -20.75 -31.71
C CYS A 5 58.93 -22.21 -31.51
N LYS A 6 57.61 -22.42 -31.44
CA LYS A 6 56.96 -23.48 -32.24
C LYS A 6 55.45 -23.30 -32.39
N ALA A 7 54.97 -23.45 -33.62
CA ALA A 7 53.63 -23.92 -33.93
C ALA A 7 53.78 -25.33 -34.52
N GLU A 8 52.79 -26.21 -34.32
CA GLU A 8 52.81 -27.54 -34.95
C GLU A 8 51.37 -28.09 -35.11
N ALA A 9 50.81 -27.91 -36.31
CA ALA A 9 49.87 -28.86 -36.91
C ALA A 9 50.67 -29.71 -37.91
N PRO A 10 50.31 -30.98 -38.15
CA PRO A 10 49.27 -31.32 -39.15
C PRO A 10 48.29 -32.37 -38.56
N VAL A 11 47.44 -33.17 -39.25
CA VAL A 11 47.32 -33.78 -40.59
C VAL A 11 45.79 -33.98 -40.82
N ASN A 12 45.10 -33.60 -41.90
CA ASN A 12 45.29 -33.69 -43.35
C ASN A 12 45.07 -35.11 -43.94
N GLU A 13 43.82 -35.49 -44.23
CA GLU A 13 43.51 -36.61 -45.14
C GLU A 13 42.27 -36.30 -46.01
N TRP A 14 42.18 -36.91 -47.21
CA TRP A 14 41.44 -36.35 -48.36
C TRP A 14 40.62 -37.42 -49.13
N ILE A 15 39.36 -37.09 -49.43
CA ILE A 15 38.47 -37.67 -50.48
C ILE A 15 38.03 -39.15 -50.28
N PHE A 16 36.76 -39.48 -50.57
CA PHE A 16 36.37 -40.30 -51.74
C PHE A 16 34.85 -40.59 -51.85
N PHE A 17 34.18 -39.86 -52.77
CA PHE A 17 33.07 -40.31 -53.65
C PHE A 17 31.71 -40.70 -52.98
N SER A 18 30.54 -40.76 -53.62
CA SER A 18 29.93 -40.19 -54.86
C SER A 18 28.39 -40.51 -54.83
N VAL A 19 27.47 -40.26 -55.78
CA VAL A 19 27.46 -39.74 -57.17
C VAL A 19 26.04 -39.20 -57.54
N SER A 20 25.92 -38.51 -58.68
CA SER A 20 24.69 -38.18 -59.45
C SER A 20 23.69 -37.14 -58.93
N ALA A 21 23.39 -36.17 -59.81
CA ALA A 21 22.27 -35.23 -59.70
C ALA A 21 20.95 -35.81 -60.30
N ARG A 22 19.84 -35.10 -60.08
CA ARG A 22 18.72 -35.00 -61.03
C ARG A 22 18.17 -33.56 -61.06
N ASN A 23 17.72 -33.12 -62.23
CA ASN A 23 17.25 -31.75 -62.47
C ASN A 23 15.83 -31.52 -61.93
N LEU A 24 15.56 -30.30 -61.46
CA LEU A 24 14.26 -29.62 -61.63
C LEU A 24 14.45 -28.10 -61.50
N THR A 25 14.17 -27.38 -62.59
CA THR A 25 14.33 -25.92 -62.72
C THR A 25 13.11 -25.17 -62.20
N PHE A 26 13.29 -24.14 -61.36
CA PHE A 26 12.21 -23.15 -61.11
C PHE A 26 12.73 -21.72 -60.85
N ASN A 27 12.27 -20.79 -61.70
CA ASN A 27 12.36 -19.32 -61.69
C ASN A 27 13.16 -18.59 -60.59
N THR A 28 14.30 -18.03 -60.99
CA THR A 28 14.94 -16.87 -60.35
C THR A 28 14.10 -15.60 -60.55
N GLY A 29 13.12 -15.35 -59.68
CA GLY A 29 12.21 -14.20 -59.83
C GLY A 29 11.64 -13.56 -58.55
N ARG A 30 12.07 -13.98 -57.34
CA ARG A 30 11.51 -13.47 -56.07
C ARG A 30 12.50 -13.00 -55.00
N PHE A 31 13.78 -13.40 -55.04
CA PHE A 31 14.71 -13.12 -53.95
C PHE A 31 15.19 -11.66 -53.86
N VAL A 32 15.28 -10.93 -54.97
CA VAL A 32 15.74 -9.53 -54.97
C VAL A 32 14.69 -8.58 -54.39
N ALA A 33 13.40 -8.87 -54.59
CA ALA A 33 12.30 -8.04 -54.08
C ALA A 33 12.10 -8.14 -52.56
N PHE A 34 12.56 -9.22 -51.92
CA PHE A 34 12.36 -9.43 -50.49
C PHE A 34 13.33 -8.58 -49.63
N TRP A 35 14.56 -8.39 -50.10
CA TRP A 35 15.57 -7.60 -49.36
C TRP A 35 15.33 -6.09 -49.43
N THR A 36 14.80 -5.57 -50.54
CA THR A 36 14.40 -4.16 -50.64
C THR A 36 13.18 -3.84 -49.76
N LEU A 37 12.21 -4.76 -49.65
CA LEU A 37 11.07 -4.62 -48.75
C LEU A 37 11.44 -4.68 -47.25
N VAL A 38 12.52 -5.38 -46.89
CA VAL A 38 13.04 -5.40 -45.50
C VAL A 38 13.78 -4.11 -45.16
N PHE A 39 14.58 -3.54 -46.05
CA PHE A 39 15.33 -2.31 -45.76
C PHE A 39 14.49 -1.02 -45.76
N ILE A 40 13.35 -0.99 -46.45
CA ILE A 40 12.43 0.16 -46.42
C ILE A 40 11.63 0.24 -45.10
N ARG A 41 11.58 -0.83 -44.30
CA ARG A 41 10.73 -0.95 -43.11
C ARG A 41 11.21 -0.24 -41.82
N ILE A 42 12.31 0.52 -41.86
CA ILE A 42 13.02 0.99 -40.65
C ILE A 42 12.86 2.50 -40.37
N VAL A 43 12.26 3.29 -41.28
CA VAL A 43 12.37 4.78 -41.26
C VAL A 43 11.07 5.52 -40.90
N THR A 44 9.92 4.84 -40.75
CA THR A 44 8.65 5.49 -40.36
C THR A 44 7.81 4.60 -39.46
N GLY A 45 7.30 5.16 -38.36
CA GLY A 45 6.32 4.49 -37.49
C GLY A 45 4.96 4.33 -38.15
N LEU A 46 4.22 3.30 -37.73
CA LEU A 46 2.87 3.03 -38.20
C LEU A 46 1.86 3.49 -37.15
N ALA A 47 0.94 4.38 -37.55
CA ALA A 47 -0.12 4.85 -36.66
C ALA A 47 -1.04 3.69 -36.23
N GLY A 48 -1.40 3.66 -34.95
CA GLY A 48 -2.27 2.65 -34.33
C GLY A 48 -1.54 1.55 -33.56
N GLU A 49 -0.20 1.54 -33.52
CA GLU A 49 0.56 0.54 -32.73
C GLU A 49 0.40 0.70 -31.22
N GLY A 50 0.12 1.92 -30.72
CA GLY A 50 -0.20 2.21 -29.32
C GLY A 50 -1.47 1.51 -28.83
N ARG A 51 -2.34 1.04 -29.73
CA ARG A 51 -3.49 0.18 -29.41
C ARG A 51 -3.07 -1.15 -28.74
N SER A 52 -1.80 -1.54 -28.84
CA SER A 52 -1.25 -2.68 -28.12
C SER A 52 -1.15 -2.50 -26.60
N VAL A 53 -1.05 -1.27 -26.08
CA VAL A 53 -0.91 -0.98 -24.63
C VAL A 53 -2.07 -1.56 -23.81
N TRP A 54 -3.29 -1.52 -24.33
CA TRP A 54 -4.46 -2.10 -23.65
C TRP A 54 -4.59 -3.63 -23.80
N LYS A 55 -3.80 -4.27 -24.68
CA LYS A 55 -3.80 -5.73 -24.83
C LYS A 55 -2.97 -6.36 -23.72
N LYS A 56 -3.59 -6.55 -22.55
CA LYS A 56 -2.95 -7.22 -21.41
C LYS A 56 -2.54 -8.64 -21.80
N ASP A 57 -1.27 -8.97 -21.57
CA ASP A 57 -0.79 -10.33 -21.73
C ASP A 57 -1.44 -11.23 -20.67
N THR A 58 -1.84 -12.44 -21.05
CA THR A 58 -2.68 -13.31 -20.21
C THR A 58 -1.93 -13.97 -19.04
N HIS A 59 -0.63 -13.68 -18.90
CA HIS A 59 0.26 -14.17 -17.85
C HIS A 59 0.44 -13.20 -16.66
N PHE A 60 -0.26 -12.07 -16.60
CA PHE A 60 -0.05 -11.09 -15.53
C PHE A 60 -0.46 -11.56 -14.12
N SER A 61 0.56 -11.78 -13.30
CA SER A 61 0.50 -11.92 -11.85
C SER A 61 -0.33 -10.81 -11.17
N PRO A 62 -1.20 -11.13 -10.19
CA PRO A 62 -1.78 -10.13 -9.27
C PRO A 62 -0.75 -9.42 -8.35
N VAL A 63 0.53 -9.82 -8.36
CA VAL A 63 1.66 -9.03 -7.84
C VAL A 63 2.61 -8.68 -8.99
N SER A 64 2.05 -8.05 -10.02
CA SER A 64 2.87 -7.45 -11.08
C SER A 64 3.86 -6.45 -10.47
N GLU A 65 5.13 -6.54 -10.89
CA GLU A 65 6.17 -5.56 -10.53
C GLU A 65 5.78 -4.13 -10.96
N THR A 66 4.85 -4.00 -11.91
CA THR A 66 4.25 -2.72 -12.34
C THR A 66 3.27 -2.11 -11.34
N GLN A 67 2.80 -2.86 -10.35
CA GLN A 67 1.95 -2.37 -9.24
C GLN A 67 2.75 -2.07 -7.97
N MET A 68 4.00 -2.51 -7.89
CA MET A 68 4.88 -2.24 -6.75
C MET A 68 5.50 -0.85 -6.84
N PHE A 69 5.72 -0.21 -5.68
CA PHE A 69 6.50 1.04 -5.62
C PHE A 69 7.98 0.72 -5.85
N LEU A 70 8.55 1.32 -6.90
CA LEU A 70 9.95 1.10 -7.28
C LEU A 70 10.88 1.98 -6.44
N TYR A 71 11.70 1.36 -5.60
CA TYR A 71 12.74 2.02 -4.82
C TYR A 71 14.06 1.98 -5.59
N ASP A 72 14.28 2.96 -6.46
CA ASP A 72 15.48 3.11 -7.30
C ASP A 72 15.75 4.59 -7.62
N THR A 73 16.90 4.85 -8.23
CA THR A 73 17.36 6.14 -8.76
C THR A 73 17.04 6.31 -10.24
N PHE A 74 16.77 7.55 -10.63
CA PHE A 74 16.70 7.99 -12.03
C PHE A 74 18.10 7.98 -12.68
N PRO A 75 18.20 8.13 -14.02
CA PRO A 75 19.48 8.37 -14.68
C PRO A 75 20.27 9.52 -14.04
N LYS A 76 21.61 9.46 -14.09
CA LYS A 76 22.48 10.45 -13.44
C LYS A 76 22.32 11.87 -13.98
N GLU A 77 21.92 11.99 -15.23
CA GLU A 77 21.74 13.25 -15.97
C GLU A 77 20.24 13.60 -16.14
N PHE A 78 19.36 13.00 -15.33
CA PHE A 78 17.93 13.26 -15.39
C PHE A 78 17.60 14.68 -14.90
N LEU A 79 16.92 15.45 -15.75
CA LEU A 79 16.62 16.85 -15.49
C LEU A 79 15.40 16.97 -14.56
N TRP A 80 15.62 17.53 -13.36
CA TRP A 80 14.56 17.92 -12.45
C TRP A 80 14.26 19.40 -12.57
N GLY A 81 12.99 19.75 -12.81
CA GLY A 81 12.58 21.14 -12.98
C GLY A 81 11.21 21.45 -12.40
N VAL A 82 10.79 22.69 -12.60
CA VAL A 82 9.51 23.20 -12.11
C VAL A 82 8.96 24.23 -13.08
N GLY A 83 7.62 24.30 -13.22
CA GLY A 83 6.97 25.07 -14.27
C GLY A 83 6.06 26.21 -13.79
N THR A 84 5.89 27.23 -14.65
CA THR A 84 4.96 28.36 -14.49
C THR A 84 4.51 28.90 -15.86
N GLY A 85 3.27 29.40 -15.94
CA GLY A 85 2.80 30.23 -17.06
C GLY A 85 2.75 31.71 -16.66
N ALA A 86 3.22 32.62 -17.52
CA ALA A 86 3.34 34.05 -17.23
C ALA A 86 2.02 34.66 -16.73
N PHE A 87 0.92 34.40 -17.43
CA PHE A 87 -0.40 34.92 -17.05
C PHE A 87 -0.83 34.44 -15.65
N GLN A 88 -0.40 33.25 -15.23
CA GLN A 88 -0.75 32.70 -13.92
C GLN A 88 -0.05 33.44 -12.79
N VAL A 89 1.23 33.84 -12.95
CA VAL A 89 2.09 34.25 -11.83
C VAL A 89 2.61 35.69 -11.89
N GLU A 90 2.78 36.29 -13.08
CA GLU A 90 3.42 37.61 -13.21
C GLU A 90 2.61 38.75 -12.59
N GLY A 91 1.29 38.74 -12.77
CA GLY A 91 0.42 39.87 -12.47
C GLY A 91 0.83 41.13 -13.24
N SER A 92 0.62 42.31 -12.63
CA SER A 92 1.12 43.60 -13.14
C SER A 92 0.69 43.86 -14.60
N TRP A 93 -0.59 43.63 -14.90
CA TRP A 93 -1.11 43.41 -16.26
C TRP A 93 -1.12 44.61 -17.21
N ARG A 94 -1.05 45.84 -16.68
CA ARG A 94 -0.83 47.12 -17.41
C ARG A 94 0.47 47.82 -17.03
N LYS A 95 1.28 47.21 -16.15
CA LYS A 95 2.46 47.87 -15.59
C LYS A 95 3.53 48.02 -16.67
N ASP A 96 4.29 49.10 -16.59
CA ASP A 96 5.50 49.35 -17.39
C ASP A 96 5.29 49.11 -18.89
N GLY A 97 4.17 49.60 -19.44
CA GLY A 97 3.86 49.56 -20.88
C GLY A 97 3.31 48.24 -21.41
N LYS A 98 3.05 47.22 -20.58
CA LYS A 98 2.44 45.95 -21.03
C LYS A 98 1.08 46.20 -21.72
N GLY A 99 0.89 45.57 -22.88
CA GLY A 99 -0.40 45.53 -23.59
C GLY A 99 -1.38 44.51 -23.00
N SER A 100 -2.68 44.69 -23.26
CA SER A 100 -3.71 43.71 -22.90
C SER A 100 -3.55 42.43 -23.71
N SER A 101 -3.70 41.28 -23.06
CA SER A 101 -3.89 39.97 -23.68
C SER A 101 -5.38 39.64 -23.86
N ILE A 102 -5.68 38.55 -24.57
CA ILE A 102 -7.04 37.99 -24.65
C ILE A 102 -7.56 37.55 -23.28
N TRP A 103 -6.70 37.09 -22.36
CA TRP A 103 -7.09 36.71 -21.00
C TRP A 103 -7.42 37.92 -20.14
N ASP A 104 -6.67 39.02 -20.27
CA ASP A 104 -6.99 40.30 -19.61
C ASP A 104 -8.41 40.76 -19.98
N ARG A 105 -8.75 40.76 -21.28
CA ARG A 105 -10.10 41.08 -21.78
C ARG A 105 -11.14 40.06 -21.29
N PHE A 106 -10.84 38.76 -21.38
CA PHE A 106 -11.78 37.69 -21.02
C PHE A 106 -12.17 37.76 -19.54
N ILE A 107 -11.20 37.95 -18.63
CA ILE A 107 -11.45 37.99 -17.18
C ILE A 107 -12.37 39.16 -16.83
N HIS A 108 -12.04 40.38 -17.28
CA HIS A 108 -12.88 41.57 -17.09
C HIS A 108 -14.30 41.42 -17.67
N SER A 109 -14.50 40.55 -18.65
CA SER A 109 -15.83 40.28 -19.26
C SER A 109 -16.63 39.17 -18.57
N LYS A 110 -15.99 38.30 -17.77
CA LYS A 110 -16.62 37.10 -17.17
C LYS A 110 -16.69 37.13 -15.65
N PHE A 111 -15.71 37.71 -14.97
CA PHE A 111 -15.60 37.73 -13.52
C PHE A 111 -15.90 39.15 -13.03
N ARG A 112 -17.04 39.34 -12.35
CA ARG A 112 -17.54 40.68 -11.99
C ARG A 112 -16.69 41.38 -10.92
N ASP A 113 -15.99 40.63 -10.08
CA ASP A 113 -15.15 41.14 -8.98
C ASP A 113 -13.65 41.23 -9.35
N ALA A 114 -13.38 41.55 -10.63
CA ALA A 114 -12.04 41.53 -11.23
C ALA A 114 -11.00 42.42 -10.52
N GLY A 115 -11.41 43.47 -9.79
CA GLY A 115 -10.49 44.38 -9.07
C GLY A 115 -9.66 43.73 -7.96
N SER A 116 -9.91 42.45 -7.63
CA SER A 116 -9.06 41.64 -6.75
C SER A 116 -8.05 40.75 -7.49
N THR A 117 -8.06 40.73 -8.83
CA THR A 117 -7.35 39.74 -9.65
C THR A 117 -6.01 40.23 -10.21
N ASP A 118 -5.84 41.54 -10.39
CA ASP A 118 -4.75 42.22 -11.12
C ASP A 118 -3.31 41.88 -10.69
N ALA A 119 -3.10 41.44 -9.45
CA ALA A 119 -1.79 41.19 -8.88
C ALA A 119 -1.31 39.72 -8.96
N SER A 120 -2.23 38.74 -8.90
CA SER A 120 -1.92 37.31 -8.74
C SER A 120 -0.74 37.05 -7.77
N SER A 121 0.24 36.25 -8.15
CA SER A 121 1.49 35.99 -7.41
C SER A 121 2.51 37.13 -7.49
N ASP A 122 2.35 38.09 -8.42
CA ASP A 122 3.18 39.29 -8.60
C ASP A 122 4.66 39.00 -8.90
N SER A 123 4.95 37.89 -9.60
CA SER A 123 6.32 37.50 -10.00
C SER A 123 7.04 38.56 -10.85
N TYR A 124 6.30 39.47 -11.51
CA TYR A 124 6.91 40.58 -12.24
C TYR A 124 7.61 41.61 -11.32
N THR A 125 7.20 41.70 -10.05
CA THR A 125 7.80 42.62 -9.07
C THR A 125 8.54 41.92 -7.93
N LEU A 126 8.32 40.61 -7.74
CA LEU A 126 8.87 39.81 -6.65
C LEU A 126 9.84 38.71 -7.10
N LEU A 127 10.57 38.94 -8.21
CA LEU A 127 11.51 38.00 -8.84
C LEU A 127 12.46 37.31 -7.84
N ASP A 128 13.06 38.06 -6.91
CA ASP A 128 13.98 37.50 -5.89
C ASP A 128 13.34 36.42 -5.01
N LYS A 129 12.02 36.47 -4.79
CA LYS A 129 11.28 35.48 -4.00
C LYS A 129 11.04 34.19 -4.79
N ASP A 130 10.89 34.28 -6.11
CA ASP A 130 10.75 33.12 -6.99
C ASP A 130 12.11 32.46 -7.22
N LEU A 131 13.17 33.24 -7.39
CA LEU A 131 14.55 32.75 -7.37
C LEU A 131 14.88 32.04 -6.04
N SER A 132 14.50 32.63 -4.90
CA SER A 132 14.67 32.00 -3.58
C SER A 132 13.87 30.69 -3.42
N ALA A 133 12.72 30.57 -4.10
CA ALA A 133 11.92 29.34 -4.12
C ALA A 133 12.57 28.25 -4.99
N LEU A 134 13.20 28.63 -6.11
CA LEU A 134 14.01 27.73 -6.95
C LEU A 134 15.28 27.25 -6.21
N ASP A 135 16.02 28.18 -5.58
CA ASP A 135 17.17 27.90 -4.70
C ASP A 135 16.78 26.94 -3.56
N PHE A 136 15.56 27.07 -3.01
CA PHE A 136 15.05 26.15 -2.01
C PHE A 136 14.78 24.75 -2.57
N LEU A 137 14.24 24.60 -3.78
CA LEU A 137 13.99 23.26 -4.35
C LEU A 137 15.29 22.56 -4.80
N GLY A 138 16.26 23.32 -5.31
CA GLY A 138 17.49 22.76 -5.90
C GLY A 138 17.26 22.14 -7.28
N VAL A 139 16.32 22.69 -8.07
CA VAL A 139 16.03 22.23 -9.44
C VAL A 139 17.20 22.50 -10.40
N THR A 140 17.33 21.65 -11.42
CA THR A 140 18.30 21.79 -12.52
C THR A 140 17.80 22.71 -13.64
N PHE A 141 16.49 22.83 -13.84
CA PHE A 141 15.91 23.75 -14.83
C PHE A 141 14.62 24.42 -14.32
N TYR A 142 14.30 25.59 -14.88
CA TYR A 142 13.06 26.31 -14.60
C TYR A 142 12.33 26.60 -15.91
N GLN A 143 11.08 26.13 -16.01
CA GLN A 143 10.22 26.41 -17.14
C GLN A 143 9.31 27.60 -16.85
N PHE A 144 9.44 28.65 -17.65
CA PHE A 144 8.57 29.82 -17.66
C PHE A 144 8.15 30.16 -19.08
N SER A 145 7.19 31.07 -19.23
CA SER A 145 6.82 31.63 -20.53
C SER A 145 7.14 33.11 -20.61
N ILE A 146 7.47 33.59 -21.80
CA ILE A 146 7.51 35.04 -22.06
C ILE A 146 6.08 35.49 -22.37
N SER A 147 5.57 36.49 -21.66
CA SER A 147 4.30 37.11 -22.06
C SER A 147 4.50 37.97 -23.29
N TRP A 148 3.95 37.51 -24.43
CA TRP A 148 4.02 38.21 -25.71
C TRP A 148 3.44 39.63 -25.60
N SER A 149 2.32 39.78 -24.88
CA SER A 149 1.69 41.09 -24.62
C SER A 149 2.53 42.03 -23.74
N ARG A 150 3.46 41.51 -22.93
CA ARG A 150 4.41 42.33 -22.15
C ARG A 150 5.58 42.82 -23.02
N LEU A 151 6.09 41.98 -23.92
CA LEU A 151 7.25 42.29 -24.76
C LEU A 151 6.88 43.14 -25.99
N PHE A 152 5.76 42.82 -26.65
CA PHE A 152 5.20 43.58 -27.78
C PHE A 152 3.72 43.90 -27.51
N PRO A 153 3.39 45.10 -26.99
CA PRO A 153 2.03 45.46 -26.57
C PRO A 153 0.93 45.36 -27.66
N THR A 154 1.31 45.48 -28.94
CA THR A 154 0.43 45.32 -30.11
C THR A 154 0.52 43.93 -30.76
N GLY A 155 1.42 43.07 -30.27
CA GLY A 155 1.76 41.75 -30.82
C GLY A 155 2.66 41.74 -32.05
N VAL A 156 2.65 42.80 -32.86
CA VAL A 156 3.56 42.97 -34.00
C VAL A 156 4.93 43.43 -33.51
N VAL A 157 6.00 42.86 -34.07
CA VAL A 157 7.38 43.26 -33.77
C VAL A 157 7.64 44.67 -34.31
N ALA A 158 7.77 45.62 -33.38
CA ALA A 158 8.17 46.99 -33.63
C ALA A 158 9.29 47.33 -32.62
N ALA A 159 9.25 48.48 -31.94
CA ALA A 159 10.05 48.66 -30.73
C ALA A 159 9.59 47.67 -29.63
N PRO A 160 10.50 46.92 -29.01
CA PRO A 160 10.17 46.10 -27.85
C PRO A 160 9.87 46.97 -26.63
N ASN A 161 9.10 46.44 -25.69
CA ASN A 161 8.97 47.06 -24.37
C ASN A 161 10.23 46.80 -23.55
N GLU A 162 11.10 47.82 -23.43
CA GLU A 162 12.34 47.78 -22.65
C GLU A 162 12.17 47.26 -21.21
N LYS A 163 11.02 47.51 -20.56
CA LYS A 163 10.77 47.02 -19.19
C LYS A 163 10.26 45.59 -19.12
N GLY A 164 9.61 45.10 -20.18
CA GLY A 164 9.39 43.66 -20.36
C GLY A 164 10.71 42.94 -20.67
N LEU A 165 11.51 43.51 -21.57
CA LEU A 165 12.80 42.98 -21.99
C LEU A 165 13.82 42.92 -20.84
N GLN A 166 13.90 43.96 -20.02
CA GLN A 166 14.76 44.00 -18.84
C GLN A 166 14.40 42.88 -17.84
N TYR A 167 13.11 42.63 -17.62
CA TYR A 167 12.64 41.58 -16.71
C TYR A 167 13.09 40.18 -17.15
N TYR A 168 12.83 39.78 -18.40
CA TYR A 168 13.21 38.45 -18.87
C TYR A 168 14.73 38.25 -18.96
N ASN A 169 15.51 39.29 -19.31
CA ASN A 169 16.97 39.21 -19.20
C ASN A 169 17.41 38.98 -17.75
N THR A 170 16.94 39.83 -16.82
CA THR A 170 17.29 39.72 -15.38
C THR A 170 16.94 38.34 -14.81
N LEU A 171 15.78 37.78 -15.20
CA LEU A 171 15.39 36.40 -14.85
C LEU A 171 16.37 35.37 -15.41
N ILE A 172 16.64 35.39 -16.72
CA ILE A 172 17.54 34.42 -17.39
C ILE A 172 18.95 34.47 -16.82
N ASP A 173 19.50 35.67 -16.63
CA ASP A 173 20.84 35.85 -16.06
C ASP A 173 20.90 35.39 -14.60
N SER A 174 19.83 35.61 -13.83
CA SER A 174 19.71 35.15 -12.44
C SER A 174 19.55 33.64 -12.28
N LEU A 175 18.99 32.95 -13.29
CA LEU A 175 18.90 31.49 -13.35
C LEU A 175 20.25 30.87 -13.69
N LEU A 176 20.94 31.39 -14.71
CA LEU A 176 22.26 30.91 -15.10
C LEU A 176 23.32 31.16 -14.02
N TYR A 177 23.25 32.28 -13.30
CA TYR A 177 24.08 32.53 -12.11
C TYR A 177 23.91 31.46 -11.01
N ARG A 178 22.75 30.78 -10.97
CA ARG A 178 22.45 29.67 -10.05
C ARG A 178 22.75 28.29 -10.63
N ASN A 179 23.18 28.20 -11.88
CA ASN A 179 23.29 26.96 -12.66
C ASN A 179 21.93 26.27 -12.87
N ILE A 180 20.86 27.06 -13.04
CA ILE A 180 19.52 26.57 -13.39
C ILE A 180 19.29 26.86 -14.88
N ASP A 181 19.07 25.82 -15.67
CA ASP A 181 18.81 25.98 -17.11
C ASP A 181 17.45 26.67 -17.36
N PRO A 182 17.43 27.78 -18.12
CA PRO A 182 16.17 28.43 -18.51
C PRO A 182 15.51 27.65 -19.66
N MET A 183 14.27 27.19 -19.43
CA MET A 183 13.42 26.56 -20.44
C MET A 183 12.27 27.50 -20.79
N VAL A 184 12.29 28.07 -22.00
CA VAL A 184 11.42 29.19 -22.35
C VAL A 184 10.27 28.75 -23.26
N THR A 185 9.06 29.05 -22.82
CA THR A 185 7.82 28.85 -23.58
C THR A 185 7.43 30.17 -24.27
N LEU A 186 7.38 30.21 -25.60
CA LEU A 186 7.07 31.43 -26.35
C LEU A 186 5.60 31.86 -26.23
N TYR A 187 4.68 30.91 -26.18
CA TYR A 187 3.24 31.17 -26.09
C TYR A 187 2.55 30.29 -25.04
N HIS A 188 2.03 30.92 -23.99
CA HIS A 188 1.22 30.27 -22.95
C HIS A 188 -0.16 30.94 -22.85
N TRP A 189 -0.91 30.84 -23.96
CA TRP A 189 -2.32 31.21 -24.12
C TRP A 189 -2.62 32.74 -24.09
N ASP A 190 -1.64 33.59 -23.79
CA ASP A 190 -1.79 35.02 -23.52
C ASP A 190 -1.63 35.92 -24.76
N LEU A 191 -2.33 35.56 -25.84
CA LEU A 191 -2.26 36.26 -27.14
C LEU A 191 -2.53 37.77 -26.97
N PRO A 192 -1.71 38.68 -27.55
CA PRO A 192 -1.97 40.11 -27.52
C PRO A 192 -3.36 40.44 -28.10
N LEU A 193 -4.15 41.20 -27.35
CA LEU A 193 -5.56 41.48 -27.66
C LEU A 193 -5.74 42.12 -29.04
N MET A 194 -4.80 42.98 -29.44
CA MET A 194 -4.78 43.63 -30.76
C MET A 194 -4.75 42.62 -31.92
N LEU A 195 -4.13 41.44 -31.76
CA LEU A 195 -4.12 40.40 -32.79
C LEU A 195 -5.48 39.67 -32.88
N GLN A 196 -6.13 39.44 -31.73
CA GLN A 196 -7.49 38.89 -31.69
C GLN A 196 -8.52 39.87 -32.27
N GLU A 197 -8.44 41.15 -31.92
CA GLU A 197 -9.40 42.18 -32.37
C GLU A 197 -9.19 42.60 -33.85
N LYS A 198 -7.94 42.68 -34.34
CA LYS A 198 -7.65 43.09 -35.73
C LYS A 198 -7.71 41.95 -36.75
N TYR A 199 -7.23 40.75 -36.39
CA TYR A 199 -7.09 39.63 -37.33
C TYR A 199 -8.04 38.44 -37.03
N GLY A 200 -8.69 38.42 -35.86
CA GLY A 200 -9.42 37.24 -35.37
C GLY A 200 -8.52 36.23 -34.64
N GLY A 201 -7.28 36.60 -34.32
CA GLY A 201 -6.31 35.74 -33.64
C GLY A 201 -5.97 34.49 -34.45
N TRP A 202 -5.81 33.35 -33.77
CA TRP A 202 -5.39 32.08 -34.39
C TRP A 202 -6.35 31.53 -35.47
N LYS A 203 -7.52 32.14 -35.69
CA LYS A 203 -8.41 31.83 -36.83
C LYS A 203 -7.82 32.28 -38.18
N ASN A 204 -6.79 33.13 -38.18
CA ASN A 204 -6.24 33.77 -39.37
C ASN A 204 -4.77 33.39 -39.56
N GLU A 205 -4.42 32.87 -40.74
CA GLU A 205 -3.05 32.44 -41.07
C GLU A 205 -2.02 33.57 -40.98
N SER A 206 -2.43 34.85 -41.09
CA SER A 206 -1.54 36.00 -40.89
C SER A 206 -0.80 35.98 -39.54
N VAL A 207 -1.35 35.33 -38.52
CA VAL A 207 -0.73 35.22 -37.18
C VAL A 207 0.46 34.25 -37.16
N ILE A 208 0.57 33.34 -38.14
CA ILE A 208 1.72 32.42 -38.31
C ILE A 208 3.01 33.23 -38.49
N ASP A 209 2.97 34.28 -39.31
CA ASP A 209 4.13 35.13 -39.59
C ASP A 209 4.44 36.05 -38.42
N ILE A 210 3.43 36.72 -37.86
CA ILE A 210 3.60 37.63 -36.72
C ILE A 210 4.14 36.88 -35.48
N PHE A 211 3.73 35.63 -35.27
CA PHE A 211 4.29 34.77 -34.23
C PHE A 211 5.73 34.36 -34.53
N ASN A 212 6.07 34.08 -35.79
CA ASN A 212 7.43 33.78 -36.20
C ASN A 212 8.38 34.98 -36.02
N ASP A 213 7.93 36.21 -36.27
CA ASP A 213 8.74 37.40 -36.06
C ASP A 213 9.02 37.62 -34.57
N TYR A 214 8.00 37.46 -33.71
CA TYR A 214 8.14 37.47 -32.25
C TYR A 214 9.11 36.38 -31.76
N ALA A 215 8.99 35.16 -32.28
CA ALA A 215 9.91 34.06 -31.97
C ALA A 215 11.35 34.40 -32.40
N THR A 216 11.54 34.98 -33.59
CA THR A 216 12.84 35.43 -34.12
C THR A 216 13.51 36.42 -33.17
N PHE A 217 12.78 37.43 -32.69
CA PHE A 217 13.29 38.39 -31.71
C PHE A 217 13.72 37.70 -30.40
N CYS A 218 12.90 36.76 -29.90
CA CYS A 218 13.23 36.00 -28.70
C CYS A 218 14.50 35.12 -28.87
N PHE A 219 14.69 34.50 -30.03
CA PHE A 219 15.91 33.72 -30.33
C PHE A 219 17.14 34.61 -30.45
N GLN A 220 17.03 35.77 -31.12
CA GLN A 220 18.11 36.76 -31.22
C GLN A 220 18.54 37.29 -29.85
N THR A 221 17.59 37.51 -28.95
CA THR A 221 17.82 38.24 -27.69
C THR A 221 18.16 37.33 -26.51
N PHE A 222 17.63 36.10 -26.48
CA PHE A 222 17.76 35.18 -25.34
C PHE A 222 18.39 33.82 -25.68
N GLY A 223 18.50 33.43 -26.95
CA GLY A 223 18.95 32.08 -27.36
C GLY A 223 20.46 31.84 -27.22
N ASP A 224 21.24 32.89 -26.95
CA ASP A 224 22.60 32.79 -26.44
C ASP A 224 22.64 32.03 -25.11
N ARG A 225 21.65 32.28 -24.25
CA ARG A 225 21.51 31.75 -22.88
C ARG A 225 20.50 30.61 -22.76
N VAL A 226 19.44 30.60 -23.58
CA VAL A 226 18.36 29.60 -23.55
C VAL A 226 18.65 28.41 -24.46
N LYS A 227 18.65 27.20 -23.89
CA LYS A 227 18.92 25.93 -24.61
C LYS A 227 17.71 25.03 -24.81
N TYR A 228 16.59 25.29 -24.13
CA TYR A 228 15.35 24.55 -24.31
C TYR A 228 14.21 25.50 -24.65
N TRP A 229 13.63 25.33 -25.84
CA TRP A 229 12.55 26.16 -26.35
C TRP A 229 11.26 25.37 -26.55
N ILE A 230 10.15 25.90 -26.05
CA ILE A 230 8.79 25.43 -26.34
C ILE A 230 8.07 26.51 -27.16
N THR A 231 7.55 26.18 -28.33
CA THR A 231 6.81 27.17 -29.14
C THR A 231 5.46 27.50 -28.51
N ILE A 232 4.63 26.49 -28.28
CA ILE A 232 3.26 26.62 -27.79
C ILE A 232 3.06 25.63 -26.64
N HIS A 233 2.45 26.10 -25.55
CA HIS A 233 1.99 25.22 -24.48
C HIS A 233 0.55 24.73 -24.75
N ASN A 234 0.36 23.41 -24.79
CA ASN A 234 -0.91 22.69 -24.82
C ASN A 234 -1.92 23.23 -25.87
N PRO A 235 -1.60 23.16 -27.18
CA PRO A 235 -2.38 23.79 -28.26
C PRO A 235 -3.82 23.25 -28.36
N TYR A 236 -4.04 22.01 -27.89
CA TYR A 236 -5.36 21.40 -27.78
C TYR A 236 -6.36 22.28 -27.02
N LEU A 237 -5.97 22.79 -25.84
CA LEU A 237 -6.85 23.59 -25.00
C LEU A 237 -7.10 24.98 -25.59
N VAL A 238 -6.08 25.59 -26.22
CA VAL A 238 -6.20 26.86 -26.95
C VAL A 238 -7.29 26.77 -28.04
N ALA A 239 -7.29 25.71 -28.83
CA ALA A 239 -8.30 25.49 -29.86
C ALA A 239 -9.66 25.07 -29.27
N TRP A 240 -9.69 24.02 -28.44
CA TRP A 240 -10.90 23.39 -27.94
C TRP A 240 -11.68 24.27 -26.95
N HIS A 241 -11.00 24.87 -25.97
CA HIS A 241 -11.64 25.72 -24.96
C HIS A 241 -11.71 27.19 -25.33
N GLY A 242 -10.78 27.69 -26.16
CA GLY A 242 -10.80 29.07 -26.65
C GLY A 242 -11.88 29.34 -27.70
N TYR A 243 -12.14 28.37 -28.60
CA TYR A 243 -13.06 28.54 -29.74
C TYR A 243 -14.19 27.50 -29.84
N GLY A 244 -14.13 26.40 -29.09
CA GLY A 244 -15.19 25.38 -29.03
C GLY A 244 -16.13 25.58 -27.85
N THR A 245 -15.64 25.35 -26.62
CA THR A 245 -16.49 25.42 -25.41
C THR A 245 -16.66 26.84 -24.86
N GLY A 246 -15.79 27.78 -25.25
CA GLY A 246 -15.74 29.14 -24.72
C GLY A 246 -15.48 29.20 -23.21
N ILE A 247 -14.61 28.32 -22.70
CA ILE A 247 -14.18 28.27 -21.29
C ILE A 247 -12.85 29.00 -21.07
N HIS A 248 -11.98 29.00 -22.08
CA HIS A 248 -10.75 29.79 -22.10
C HIS A 248 -10.91 31.01 -23.00
N ALA A 249 -10.01 31.99 -22.87
CA ALA A 249 -9.94 33.09 -23.82
C ALA A 249 -9.66 32.57 -25.26
N PRO A 250 -10.22 33.19 -26.32
CA PRO A 250 -11.06 34.38 -26.33
C PRO A 250 -12.51 34.18 -25.89
N GLY A 251 -12.95 32.96 -25.62
CA GLY A 251 -14.30 32.66 -25.11
C GLY A 251 -15.33 32.42 -26.19
N GLU A 252 -14.90 32.10 -27.42
CA GLU A 252 -15.79 31.84 -28.54
C GLU A 252 -16.44 30.45 -28.42
N ARG A 253 -17.71 30.35 -28.81
CA ARG A 253 -18.47 29.10 -28.95
C ARG A 253 -18.81 28.90 -30.42
N GLY A 254 -17.77 28.58 -31.21
CA GLY A 254 -17.82 28.53 -32.66
C GLY A 254 -18.38 27.23 -33.21
N LYS A 255 -18.41 27.15 -34.54
CA LYS A 255 -18.60 25.87 -35.25
C LYS A 255 -17.35 25.01 -35.08
N ILE A 256 -17.51 23.70 -35.11
CA ILE A 256 -16.40 22.72 -35.00
C ILE A 256 -15.31 22.94 -36.07
N THR A 257 -15.65 23.47 -37.24
CA THR A 257 -14.69 23.92 -38.27
C THR A 257 -13.67 24.92 -37.72
N THR A 258 -14.10 25.90 -36.92
CA THR A 258 -13.25 26.95 -36.36
C THR A 258 -12.20 26.38 -35.40
N ILE A 259 -12.57 25.37 -34.61
CA ILE A 259 -11.67 24.67 -33.69
C ILE A 259 -10.49 24.05 -34.46
N TYR A 260 -10.80 23.32 -35.54
CA TYR A 260 -9.78 22.66 -36.34
C TYR A 260 -8.96 23.63 -37.21
N SER A 261 -9.54 24.71 -37.72
CA SER A 261 -8.78 25.79 -38.37
C SER A 261 -7.76 26.45 -37.42
N VAL A 262 -8.15 26.69 -36.16
CA VAL A 262 -7.23 27.20 -35.13
C VAL A 262 -6.10 26.20 -34.84
N GLY A 263 -6.42 24.91 -34.68
CA GLY A 263 -5.40 23.87 -34.49
C GLY A 263 -4.42 23.75 -35.67
N HIS A 264 -4.93 23.83 -36.90
CA HIS A 264 -4.13 23.81 -38.13
C HIS A 264 -3.15 25.00 -38.17
N ASN A 265 -3.62 26.21 -37.86
CA ASN A 265 -2.78 27.40 -37.81
C ASN A 265 -1.72 27.34 -36.68
N LEU A 266 -2.06 26.76 -35.52
CA LEU A 266 -1.10 26.52 -34.43
C LEU A 266 0.00 25.51 -34.84
N ILE A 267 -0.34 24.46 -35.58
CA ILE A 267 0.65 23.50 -36.13
C ILE A 267 1.56 24.18 -37.16
N LYS A 268 0.99 24.91 -38.13
CA LYS A 268 1.77 25.66 -39.14
C LYS A 268 2.67 26.73 -38.52
N ALA A 269 2.21 27.41 -37.46
CA ALA A 269 3.00 28.36 -36.68
C ALA A 269 4.19 27.70 -35.95
N HIS A 270 3.95 26.56 -35.29
CA HIS A 270 5.02 25.79 -34.65
C HIS A 270 6.06 25.31 -35.67
N ALA A 271 5.63 24.69 -36.78
CA ALA A 271 6.53 24.19 -37.81
C ALA A 271 7.38 25.33 -38.42
N LYS A 272 6.77 26.50 -38.71
CA LYS A 272 7.51 27.66 -39.22
C LYS A 272 8.57 28.17 -38.24
N VAL A 273 8.22 28.26 -36.95
CA VAL A 273 9.14 28.68 -35.89
C VAL A 273 10.27 27.66 -35.68
N TRP A 274 9.98 26.36 -35.75
CA TRP A 274 11.03 25.33 -35.67
C TRP A 274 11.99 25.41 -36.84
N HIS A 275 11.53 25.49 -38.08
CA HIS A 275 12.41 25.61 -39.26
C HIS A 275 13.26 26.88 -39.22
N ASN A 276 12.68 27.99 -38.76
CA ASN A 276 13.41 29.24 -38.53
C ASN A 276 14.54 29.05 -37.49
N TYR A 277 14.23 28.42 -36.33
CA TYR A 277 15.23 28.09 -35.32
C TYR A 277 16.32 27.14 -35.85
N LYS A 278 15.90 26.05 -36.49
CA LYS A 278 16.76 24.98 -37.04
C LYS A 278 17.78 25.52 -38.03
N LYS A 279 17.35 26.43 -38.91
CA LYS A 279 18.16 27.00 -39.98
C LYS A 279 19.01 28.20 -39.53
N HIS A 280 18.44 29.11 -38.73
CA HIS A 280 19.06 30.43 -38.46
C HIS A 280 19.62 30.60 -37.04
N PHE A 281 19.42 29.65 -36.12
CA PHE A 281 19.79 29.80 -34.71
C PHE A 281 20.50 28.57 -34.10
N GLN A 282 19.95 27.36 -34.28
CA GLN A 282 20.52 26.12 -33.72
C GLN A 282 22.02 25.89 -34.04
N PRO A 283 22.55 26.21 -35.23
CA PRO A 283 23.97 25.95 -35.55
C PRO A 283 25.00 26.60 -34.61
N TYR A 284 24.68 27.77 -34.03
CA TYR A 284 25.54 28.46 -33.06
C TYR A 284 24.98 28.45 -31.64
N GLN A 285 23.65 28.49 -31.46
CA GLN A 285 23.03 28.47 -30.12
C GLN A 285 23.03 27.08 -29.48
N LYS A 286 22.99 26.02 -30.30
CA LYS A 286 23.00 24.59 -29.90
C LYS A 286 21.88 24.18 -28.94
N GLY A 287 20.77 24.93 -28.92
CA GLY A 287 19.55 24.56 -28.18
C GLY A 287 18.67 23.58 -28.95
N MET A 288 17.68 23.01 -28.26
CA MET A 288 16.65 22.12 -28.78
C MET A 288 15.26 22.77 -28.68
N MET A 289 14.38 22.44 -29.63
CA MET A 289 13.03 23.01 -29.70
C MET A 289 11.93 21.94 -29.80
N SER A 290 10.81 22.18 -29.11
CA SER A 290 9.62 21.31 -29.11
C SER A 290 8.33 22.13 -28.92
N ILE A 291 7.22 21.44 -28.70
CA ILE A 291 5.87 21.94 -28.42
C ILE A 291 5.27 21.08 -27.30
N VAL A 292 4.64 21.68 -26.28
CA VAL A 292 4.07 20.88 -25.18
C VAL A 292 2.69 20.38 -25.59
N LEU A 293 2.55 19.07 -25.75
CA LEU A 293 1.29 18.42 -26.10
C LEU A 293 0.66 17.80 -24.85
N GLY A 294 -0.58 18.16 -24.55
CA GLY A 294 -1.30 17.67 -23.37
C GLY A 294 -2.29 16.56 -23.69
N SER A 295 -2.39 15.55 -22.82
CA SER A 295 -3.37 14.47 -22.95
C SER A 295 -3.93 14.00 -21.61
N HIS A 296 -5.11 13.38 -21.66
CA HIS A 296 -5.60 12.47 -20.62
C HIS A 296 -5.05 11.05 -20.86
N TRP A 297 -5.35 10.12 -19.94
CA TRP A 297 -5.30 8.68 -20.19
C TRP A 297 -6.67 8.04 -19.96
N ILE A 298 -6.89 6.88 -20.59
CA ILE A 298 -8.19 6.21 -20.62
C ILE A 298 -8.02 4.69 -20.65
N GLU A 299 -8.91 3.96 -19.97
CA GLU A 299 -8.92 2.50 -19.88
C GLU A 299 -10.27 1.94 -20.33
N PRO A 300 -10.29 0.78 -21.03
CA PRO A 300 -11.52 0.17 -21.52
C PRO A 300 -12.38 -0.35 -20.36
N ASN A 301 -13.71 -0.30 -20.47
CA ASN A 301 -14.60 -0.84 -19.41
C ASN A 301 -14.46 -2.35 -19.22
N LYS A 302 -14.03 -3.06 -20.27
CA LYS A 302 -13.73 -4.50 -20.29
C LYS A 302 -12.35 -4.68 -20.90
N SER A 303 -11.42 -5.26 -20.17
CA SER A 303 -9.99 -5.32 -20.54
C SER A 303 -9.67 -6.06 -21.84
N GLU A 304 -10.59 -6.87 -22.36
CA GLU A 304 -10.41 -7.69 -23.56
C GLU A 304 -11.38 -7.30 -24.70
N ASP A 305 -12.25 -6.30 -24.48
CA ASP A 305 -13.24 -5.90 -25.48
C ASP A 305 -12.60 -5.01 -26.56
N VAL A 306 -12.46 -5.56 -27.76
CA VAL A 306 -11.81 -4.91 -28.91
C VAL A 306 -12.49 -3.59 -29.30
N LEU A 307 -13.81 -3.46 -29.07
CA LEU A 307 -14.57 -2.25 -29.39
C LEU A 307 -14.30 -1.14 -28.35
N ASP A 308 -14.26 -1.47 -27.06
CA ASP A 308 -13.85 -0.53 -26.00
C ASP A 308 -12.37 -0.13 -26.12
N ILE A 309 -11.46 -1.05 -26.50
CA ILE A 309 -10.07 -0.72 -26.83
C ILE A 309 -9.98 0.23 -28.04
N SER A 310 -10.78 0.00 -29.09
CA SER A 310 -10.85 0.89 -30.26
C SER A 310 -11.34 2.30 -29.89
N LYS A 311 -12.32 2.41 -28.99
CA LYS A 311 -12.79 3.68 -28.43
C LYS A 311 -11.72 4.39 -27.58
N CYS A 312 -10.86 3.64 -26.87
CA CYS A 312 -9.76 4.20 -26.12
C CYS A 312 -8.72 4.86 -27.06
N GLN A 313 -8.29 4.14 -28.10
CA GLN A 313 -7.40 4.67 -29.15
C GLN A 313 -7.97 5.98 -29.75
N GLN A 314 -9.22 5.96 -30.21
CA GLN A 314 -9.90 7.14 -30.77
C GLN A 314 -9.99 8.32 -29.79
N SER A 315 -10.08 8.05 -28.48
CA SER A 315 -10.12 9.10 -27.45
C SER A 315 -8.78 9.83 -27.33
N ILE A 316 -7.66 9.11 -27.41
CA ILE A 316 -6.30 9.68 -27.37
C ILE A 316 -5.96 10.36 -28.71
N GLU A 317 -6.30 9.76 -29.84
CA GLU A 317 -6.05 10.33 -31.18
C GLU A 317 -6.72 11.69 -31.39
N ARG A 318 -7.94 11.87 -30.88
CA ARG A 318 -8.69 13.15 -30.95
C ARG A 318 -8.11 14.29 -30.09
N VAL A 319 -7.20 13.98 -29.17
CA VAL A 319 -6.61 14.96 -28.23
C VAL A 319 -5.13 15.11 -28.48
N LEU A 320 -4.36 14.03 -28.29
CA LEU A 320 -2.92 14.00 -28.49
C LEU A 320 -2.58 13.82 -29.97
N GLY A 321 -3.15 12.82 -30.63
CA GLY A 321 -2.83 12.48 -32.02
C GLY A 321 -3.10 13.61 -33.02
N TRP A 322 -4.11 14.44 -32.78
CA TRP A 322 -4.45 15.63 -33.57
C TRP A 322 -3.25 16.56 -33.79
N PHE A 323 -2.38 16.73 -32.78
CA PHE A 323 -1.16 17.54 -32.88
C PHE A 323 0.10 16.67 -33.02
N ALA A 324 0.16 15.53 -32.32
CA ALA A 324 1.35 14.69 -32.25
C ALA A 324 1.62 13.92 -33.56
N LYS A 325 0.60 13.44 -34.28
CA LYS A 325 0.81 12.68 -35.53
C LYS A 325 1.32 13.56 -36.69
N PRO A 326 0.85 14.81 -36.90
CA PRO A 326 1.50 15.72 -37.83
C PRO A 326 2.97 15.99 -37.47
N ILE A 327 3.26 16.27 -36.20
CA ILE A 327 4.56 16.81 -35.77
C ILE A 327 5.63 15.70 -35.59
N HIS A 328 5.27 14.57 -34.98
CA HIS A 328 6.17 13.46 -34.67
C HIS A 328 5.97 12.21 -35.54
N GLY A 329 4.85 12.10 -36.27
CA GLY A 329 4.50 10.95 -37.11
C GLY A 329 4.90 11.13 -38.58
N ASP A 330 3.91 11.38 -39.44
CA ASP A 330 4.05 11.38 -40.90
C ASP A 330 3.72 12.73 -41.58
N GLY A 331 3.38 13.76 -40.81
CA GLY A 331 3.07 15.10 -41.35
C GLY A 331 1.57 15.38 -41.53
N ASP A 332 0.71 14.38 -41.39
CA ASP A 332 -0.74 14.50 -41.61
C ASP A 332 -1.55 14.19 -40.35
N TYR A 333 -2.84 14.53 -40.36
CA TYR A 333 -3.76 14.21 -39.26
C TYR A 333 -4.05 12.70 -39.16
N PRO A 334 -4.47 12.20 -37.97
CA PRO A 334 -5.04 10.86 -37.81
C PRO A 334 -6.12 10.51 -38.85
N GLU A 335 -6.10 9.28 -39.35
CA GLU A 335 -7.09 8.80 -40.33
C GLU A 335 -8.50 8.82 -39.73
N GLU A 336 -8.61 8.50 -38.45
CA GLU A 336 -9.84 8.57 -37.65
C GLU A 336 -10.47 9.97 -37.69
N LEU A 337 -9.66 11.03 -37.58
CA LEU A 337 -10.12 12.41 -37.68
C LEU A 337 -10.48 12.80 -39.12
N LYS A 338 -9.69 12.36 -40.12
CA LYS A 338 -9.97 12.63 -41.54
C LYS A 338 -11.25 11.92 -42.04
N ASN A 339 -11.52 10.72 -41.54
CA ASN A 339 -12.70 9.93 -41.88
C ASN A 339 -13.98 10.45 -41.20
N GLU A 340 -13.89 10.97 -39.97
CA GLU A 340 -15.04 11.54 -39.25
C GLU A 340 -15.37 12.98 -39.69
N PHE A 341 -14.35 13.80 -39.94
CA PHE A 341 -14.51 15.23 -40.19
C PHE A 341 -14.09 15.60 -41.62
N SER A 342 -15.00 15.42 -42.58
CA SER A 342 -14.78 15.78 -43.99
C SER A 342 -14.47 17.27 -44.26
N PHE A 343 -14.72 18.14 -43.28
CA PHE A 343 -14.40 19.57 -43.27
C PHE A 343 -13.02 19.90 -42.65
N LEU A 344 -12.26 18.91 -42.20
CA LEU A 344 -10.93 19.11 -41.61
C LEU A 344 -9.99 19.77 -42.65
N PRO A 345 -9.24 20.83 -42.28
CA PRO A 345 -8.23 21.40 -43.16
C PRO A 345 -7.24 20.33 -43.63
N ARG A 346 -6.82 20.39 -44.89
CA ARG A 346 -5.89 19.42 -45.48
C ARG A 346 -4.52 20.05 -45.63
N PHE A 347 -3.48 19.38 -45.14
CA PHE A 347 -2.10 19.71 -45.49
C PHE A 347 -1.83 19.26 -46.93
N THR A 348 -1.20 20.12 -47.72
CA THR A 348 -0.53 19.73 -48.97
C THR A 348 0.65 18.79 -48.68
N GLU A 349 1.12 18.02 -49.67
CA GLU A 349 2.26 17.13 -49.45
C GLU A 349 3.54 17.90 -49.08
N ASP A 350 3.72 19.14 -49.58
CA ASP A 350 4.80 20.03 -49.16
C ASP A 350 4.66 20.44 -47.69
N GLU A 351 3.46 20.80 -47.23
CA GLU A 351 3.20 21.09 -45.81
C GLU A 351 3.42 19.88 -44.91
N LYS A 352 3.01 18.66 -45.32
CA LYS A 352 3.26 17.43 -44.55
C LYS A 352 4.75 17.21 -44.34
N ASN A 353 5.53 17.29 -45.43
CA ASN A 353 6.99 17.16 -45.37
C ASN A 353 7.66 18.32 -44.60
N TYR A 354 7.03 19.49 -44.55
CA TYR A 354 7.49 20.63 -43.75
C TYR A 354 7.16 20.49 -42.24
N ILE A 355 6.03 19.90 -41.88
CA ILE A 355 5.58 19.76 -40.48
C ILE A 355 6.20 18.52 -39.80
N LYS A 356 6.40 17.44 -40.54
CA LYS A 356 6.96 16.19 -40.03
C LYS A 356 8.37 16.40 -39.44
N GLY A 357 8.56 16.01 -38.18
CA GLY A 357 9.85 16.07 -37.49
C GLY A 357 10.22 17.45 -36.92
N THR A 358 9.26 18.38 -36.81
CA THR A 358 9.49 19.75 -36.31
C THR A 358 9.65 19.88 -34.79
N ALA A 359 10.19 18.84 -34.14
CA ALA A 359 10.49 18.84 -32.72
C ALA A 359 11.72 17.95 -32.43
N ASP A 360 12.72 18.49 -31.75
CA ASP A 360 13.96 17.78 -31.39
C ASP A 360 13.75 16.78 -30.23
N PHE A 361 12.62 16.87 -29.51
CA PHE A 361 12.17 15.96 -28.46
C PHE A 361 10.63 16.05 -28.29
N PHE A 362 10.01 15.09 -27.61
CA PHE A 362 8.57 15.08 -27.31
C PHE A 362 8.32 15.73 -25.94
N ALA A 363 7.65 16.89 -25.90
CA ALA A 363 7.32 17.56 -24.63
C ALA A 363 5.87 17.27 -24.24
N PHE A 364 5.66 16.61 -23.10
CA PHE A 364 4.36 16.09 -22.68
C PHE A 364 3.77 16.82 -21.47
N SER A 365 2.46 17.10 -21.53
CA SER A 365 1.66 17.63 -20.43
C SER A 365 0.67 16.58 -19.93
N PHE A 366 0.72 16.28 -18.63
CA PHE A 366 -0.19 15.38 -17.93
C PHE A 366 -0.63 16.03 -16.61
N GLY A 367 -1.47 17.06 -16.73
CA GLY A 367 -2.00 17.85 -15.62
C GLY A 367 -3.53 17.93 -15.61
N PRO A 368 -4.15 18.47 -14.54
CA PRO A 368 -5.61 18.54 -14.37
C PRO A 368 -6.33 19.28 -15.49
N ASN A 369 -5.63 20.20 -16.18
CA ASN A 369 -6.08 20.92 -17.38
C ASN A 369 -6.57 19.99 -18.50
N ASN A 370 -6.06 18.76 -18.60
CA ASN A 370 -6.51 17.77 -19.59
C ASN A 370 -7.61 16.82 -19.08
N PHE A 371 -8.02 16.91 -17.81
CA PHE A 371 -9.03 16.05 -17.18
C PHE A 371 -10.28 16.79 -16.68
N LYS A 372 -10.22 18.12 -16.52
CA LYS A 372 -11.25 18.95 -15.90
C LYS A 372 -11.39 20.28 -16.69
N PRO A 373 -12.62 20.74 -17.01
CA PRO A 373 -13.94 20.15 -16.71
C PRO A 373 -14.27 18.90 -17.55
N PRO A 374 -15.38 18.17 -17.30
CA PRO A 374 -15.68 16.89 -17.96
C PRO A 374 -15.85 16.94 -19.50
N ASN A 375 -16.10 18.12 -20.08
CA ASN A 375 -16.18 18.39 -21.52
C ASN A 375 -14.82 18.78 -22.15
N THR A 376 -13.72 18.58 -21.43
CA THR A 376 -12.35 18.75 -21.96
C THR A 376 -11.99 17.68 -22.99
N LEU A 377 -12.58 16.48 -22.92
CA LEU A 377 -12.10 15.32 -23.69
C LEU A 377 -13.25 14.37 -24.12
N PRO A 378 -13.13 13.70 -25.28
CA PRO A 378 -14.13 12.76 -25.77
C PRO A 378 -13.94 11.37 -25.14
N LYS A 379 -14.65 11.09 -24.03
CA LYS A 379 -14.52 9.84 -23.26
C LYS A 379 -14.91 8.54 -23.97
N MET A 380 -15.75 8.59 -25.01
CA MET A 380 -16.30 7.41 -25.69
C MET A 380 -16.94 6.36 -24.77
N GLY A 381 -17.48 6.78 -23.64
CA GLY A 381 -18.05 5.90 -22.61
C GLY A 381 -17.03 5.05 -21.84
N GLN A 382 -15.73 5.32 -21.96
CA GLN A 382 -14.64 4.58 -21.29
C GLN A 382 -14.20 5.26 -19.98
N ASN A 383 -13.37 4.57 -19.19
CA ASN A 383 -12.94 5.01 -17.88
C ASN A 383 -11.73 5.95 -17.96
N LEU A 384 -11.83 7.13 -17.34
CA LEU A 384 -10.67 8.00 -17.17
C LEU A 384 -9.67 7.40 -16.18
N SER A 385 -8.39 7.44 -16.53
CA SER A 385 -7.29 6.95 -15.70
C SER A 385 -6.19 7.99 -15.55
N LEU A 386 -5.42 7.87 -14.47
CA LEU A 386 -4.26 8.72 -14.17
C LEU A 386 -2.94 7.94 -14.34
N ASN A 387 -2.95 6.84 -15.09
CA ASN A 387 -1.80 5.98 -15.29
C ASN A 387 -0.78 6.58 -16.29
N LEU A 388 0.05 7.49 -15.79
CA LEU A 388 1.11 8.16 -16.56
C LEU A 388 2.08 7.18 -17.26
N ARG A 389 2.29 5.97 -16.73
CA ARG A 389 3.15 4.96 -17.36
C ARG A 389 2.57 4.47 -18.68
N GLU A 390 1.29 4.15 -18.73
CA GLU A 390 0.65 3.58 -19.93
C GLU A 390 0.54 4.59 -21.07
N VAL A 391 0.25 5.87 -20.79
CA VAL A 391 0.28 6.91 -21.85
C VAL A 391 1.70 7.17 -22.38
N LEU A 392 2.75 6.98 -21.56
CA LEU A 392 4.13 7.06 -22.02
C LEU A 392 4.51 5.86 -22.91
N ASN A 393 4.00 4.65 -22.62
CA ASN A 393 4.12 3.49 -23.50
C ASN A 393 3.38 3.74 -24.84
N TRP A 394 2.20 4.37 -24.79
CA TRP A 394 1.44 4.73 -25.99
C TRP A 394 2.22 5.72 -26.88
N ILE A 395 2.83 6.75 -26.27
CA ILE A 395 3.72 7.71 -26.96
C ILE A 395 4.96 7.02 -27.54
N GLN A 396 5.56 6.08 -26.82
CA GLN A 396 6.72 5.29 -27.28
C GLN A 396 6.39 4.47 -28.54
N LEU A 397 5.21 3.86 -28.60
CA LEU A 397 4.79 2.99 -29.70
C LEU A 397 4.29 3.77 -30.92
N GLU A 398 3.48 4.82 -30.75
CA GLU A 398 2.93 5.60 -31.88
C GLU A 398 3.97 6.49 -32.57
N TYR A 399 5.04 6.91 -31.86
CA TYR A 399 5.99 7.93 -32.32
C TYR A 399 7.45 7.47 -32.32
N ASN A 400 7.70 6.17 -32.48
CA ASN A 400 9.04 5.57 -32.62
C ASN A 400 10.03 5.87 -31.48
N SER A 401 9.59 5.66 -30.23
CA SER A 401 10.41 5.83 -29.01
C SER A 401 11.14 7.19 -28.95
N PRO A 402 10.41 8.32 -28.98
CA PRO A 402 11.02 9.64 -28.96
C PRO A 402 11.62 9.93 -27.57
N ARG A 403 12.59 10.85 -27.50
CA ARG A 403 13.07 11.40 -26.22
C ARG A 403 11.94 12.20 -25.56
N ILE A 404 11.54 11.87 -24.34
CA ILE A 404 10.39 12.51 -23.66
C ILE A 404 10.84 13.45 -22.54
N LEU A 405 10.29 14.67 -22.54
CA LEU A 405 10.28 15.58 -21.40
C LEU A 405 8.86 15.63 -20.82
N ILE A 406 8.69 15.38 -19.52
CA ILE A 406 7.44 15.70 -18.83
C ILE A 406 7.46 17.20 -18.49
N ALA A 407 6.85 18.04 -19.34
CA ALA A 407 6.90 19.50 -19.24
C ALA A 407 5.79 20.11 -18.36
N GLU A 408 4.72 19.36 -18.09
CA GLU A 408 3.75 19.68 -17.04
C GLU A 408 3.30 18.37 -16.37
N ASN A 409 3.60 18.18 -15.09
CA ASN A 409 2.89 17.18 -14.28
C ASN A 409 2.68 17.65 -12.84
N GLY A 410 1.50 17.32 -12.30
CA GLY A 410 1.06 17.72 -10.98
C GLY A 410 -0.45 17.54 -10.85
N TRP A 411 -1.02 18.03 -9.75
CA TRP A 411 -2.46 18.06 -9.55
C TRP A 411 -2.89 19.42 -8.98
N PHE A 412 -4.02 19.48 -8.28
CA PHE A 412 -4.48 20.67 -7.56
C PHE A 412 -5.06 20.29 -6.20
N THR A 413 -5.09 21.26 -5.29
CA THR A 413 -5.88 21.26 -4.06
C THR A 413 -6.93 22.37 -4.12
N ASP A 414 -7.94 22.33 -3.26
CA ASP A 414 -8.85 23.47 -3.07
C ASP A 414 -8.11 24.66 -2.45
N SER A 415 -8.60 25.88 -2.68
CA SER A 415 -7.95 27.13 -2.26
C SER A 415 -7.81 27.34 -0.74
N HIS A 416 -8.57 26.60 0.06
CA HIS A 416 -8.49 26.62 1.52
C HIS A 416 -7.26 25.87 2.07
N VAL A 417 -6.71 24.92 1.29
CA VAL A 417 -5.48 24.21 1.61
C VAL A 417 -4.30 25.16 1.45
N LYS A 418 -3.54 25.37 2.52
CA LYS A 418 -2.39 26.29 2.54
C LYS A 418 -1.07 25.57 2.27
N THR A 419 -0.46 25.01 3.32
CA THR A 419 0.88 24.39 3.28
C THR A 419 0.87 22.88 3.56
N ASP A 420 -0.24 22.36 4.10
CA ASP A 420 -0.46 20.91 4.26
C ASP A 420 -1.22 20.36 3.06
N ASP A 421 -0.54 20.29 1.93
CA ASP A 421 -1.01 19.72 0.68
C ASP A 421 -0.69 18.22 0.60
N THR A 422 -1.04 17.48 1.65
CA THR A 422 -0.84 16.02 1.78
C THR A 422 -1.24 15.25 0.51
N THR A 423 -2.35 15.62 -0.14
CA THR A 423 -2.80 14.98 -1.39
C THR A 423 -1.87 15.23 -2.58
N ALA A 424 -1.24 16.41 -2.67
CA ALA A 424 -0.25 16.71 -3.72
C ALA A 424 1.02 15.86 -3.58
N ILE A 425 1.44 15.55 -2.35
CA ILE A 425 2.54 14.59 -2.09
C ILE A 425 2.21 13.22 -2.69
N TYR A 426 1.02 12.65 -2.39
CA TYR A 426 0.65 11.32 -2.90
C TYR A 426 0.51 11.29 -4.43
N MET A 427 -0.03 12.35 -5.03
CA MET A 427 -0.12 12.46 -6.49
C MET A 427 1.27 12.53 -7.14
N MET A 428 2.17 13.38 -6.62
CA MET A 428 3.56 13.47 -7.09
C MET A 428 4.31 12.15 -6.89
N LYS A 429 4.18 11.51 -5.71
CA LYS A 429 4.77 10.20 -5.39
C LYS A 429 4.35 9.15 -6.40
N ASN A 430 3.07 9.11 -6.77
CA ASN A 430 2.57 8.19 -7.79
C ASN A 430 3.13 8.52 -9.19
N PHE A 431 2.98 9.75 -9.66
CA PHE A 431 3.41 10.12 -11.01
C PHE A 431 4.92 9.95 -11.22
N VAL A 432 5.75 10.42 -10.29
CA VAL A 432 7.21 10.28 -10.38
C VAL A 432 7.62 8.80 -10.31
N ASN A 433 6.97 7.96 -9.51
CA ASN A 433 7.25 6.52 -9.52
C ASN A 433 6.80 5.84 -10.83
N LYS A 434 5.70 6.30 -11.45
CA LYS A 434 5.27 5.82 -12.76
C LYS A 434 6.22 6.21 -13.90
N VAL A 435 6.85 7.39 -13.82
CA VAL A 435 7.96 7.76 -14.72
C VAL A 435 9.20 6.89 -14.49
N LEU A 436 9.60 6.67 -13.22
CA LEU A 436 10.74 5.80 -12.90
C LEU A 436 10.51 4.37 -13.42
N GLN A 437 9.30 3.84 -13.28
CA GLN A 437 8.91 2.54 -13.85
C GLN A 437 8.97 2.52 -15.39
N ALA A 438 8.51 3.58 -16.07
CA ALA A 438 8.60 3.71 -17.52
C ALA A 438 10.06 3.67 -18.02
N ILE A 439 10.97 4.36 -17.33
CA ILE A 439 12.41 4.33 -17.63
C ILE A 439 13.00 2.93 -17.38
N LYS A 440 12.70 2.32 -16.23
CA LYS A 440 13.40 1.12 -15.73
C LYS A 440 12.88 -0.21 -16.26
N TYR A 441 11.61 -0.27 -16.64
CA TYR A 441 10.96 -1.52 -17.09
C TYR A 441 10.51 -1.47 -18.56
N ASP A 442 10.06 -0.30 -19.04
CA ASP A 442 9.56 -0.15 -20.42
C ASP A 442 10.63 0.43 -21.38
N ASN A 443 11.80 0.79 -20.85
CA ASN A 443 12.94 1.39 -21.58
C ASN A 443 12.58 2.70 -22.31
N ILE A 444 11.67 3.50 -21.74
CA ILE A 444 11.27 4.79 -22.30
C ILE A 444 12.31 5.85 -21.91
N ASP A 445 12.90 6.55 -22.89
CA ASP A 445 13.84 7.66 -22.67
C ASP A 445 13.12 8.94 -22.20
N VAL A 446 12.61 8.90 -20.97
CA VAL A 446 12.19 10.11 -20.26
C VAL A 446 13.44 10.75 -19.64
N PHE A 447 13.86 11.90 -20.16
CA PHE A 447 15.10 12.56 -19.75
C PHE A 447 14.91 13.69 -18.72
N GLY A 448 13.66 14.08 -18.45
CA GLY A 448 13.37 15.09 -17.42
C GLY A 448 11.91 15.23 -17.02
N TYR A 449 11.69 15.89 -15.89
CA TYR A 449 10.38 16.10 -15.26
C TYR A 449 10.25 17.50 -14.65
N ALA A 450 9.22 18.23 -15.06
CA ALA A 450 8.80 19.52 -14.52
C ALA A 450 7.56 19.36 -13.63
N ALA A 451 7.74 19.57 -12.32
CA ALA A 451 6.62 19.69 -11.39
C ALA A 451 5.83 20.98 -11.67
N TRP A 452 4.50 20.91 -11.65
CA TRP A 452 3.64 22.07 -11.92
C TRP A 452 2.65 22.39 -10.78
N SER A 453 2.63 23.60 -10.22
CA SER A 453 3.44 24.81 -10.53
C SER A 453 4.52 25.10 -9.47
N LEU A 454 5.45 26.02 -9.73
CA LEU A 454 6.36 26.53 -8.69
C LEU A 454 5.56 27.14 -7.53
N LEU A 455 4.65 28.07 -7.82
CA LEU A 455 3.88 28.80 -6.83
C LEU A 455 2.40 28.90 -7.22
N ASP A 456 1.55 29.14 -6.22
CA ASP A 456 0.12 29.39 -6.44
C ASP A 456 -0.09 30.68 -7.23
N GLY A 457 -0.97 30.63 -8.24
CA GLY A 457 -1.32 31.77 -9.09
C GLY A 457 -2.77 31.69 -9.58
N PHE A 458 -3.05 32.33 -10.71
CA PHE A 458 -4.37 32.36 -11.34
C PHE A 458 -4.59 31.10 -12.21
N GLU A 459 -5.50 30.22 -11.79
CA GLU A 459 -5.77 28.93 -12.43
C GLU A 459 -6.92 29.00 -13.44
N TRP A 460 -6.77 29.89 -14.42
CA TRP A 460 -7.61 29.98 -15.62
C TRP A 460 -9.12 30.11 -15.28
N GLN A 461 -9.99 29.23 -15.77
CA GLN A 461 -11.42 29.24 -15.47
C GLN A 461 -11.74 29.02 -13.97
N HIS A 462 -10.81 28.50 -13.18
CA HIS A 462 -10.98 28.31 -11.74
C HIS A 462 -10.51 29.52 -10.92
N ALA A 463 -9.82 30.49 -11.53
CA ALA A 463 -9.23 31.65 -10.87
C ALA A 463 -8.41 31.23 -9.62
N TYR A 464 -8.76 31.74 -8.43
CA TYR A 464 -8.10 31.39 -7.17
C TYR A 464 -8.87 30.37 -6.32
N ASN A 465 -9.79 29.59 -6.91
CA ASN A 465 -10.59 28.57 -6.19
C ASN A 465 -9.84 27.24 -6.00
N ILE A 466 -8.78 27.01 -6.78
CA ILE A 466 -7.86 25.87 -6.63
C ILE A 466 -6.42 26.39 -6.51
N ARG A 467 -5.50 25.52 -6.11
CA ARG A 467 -4.08 25.80 -5.90
C ARG A 467 -3.23 24.67 -6.50
N ARG A 468 -2.12 25.01 -7.16
CA ARG A 468 -1.21 24.07 -7.82
C ARG A 468 0.25 24.23 -7.43
N GLY A 469 0.62 25.31 -6.73
CA GLY A 469 2.00 25.62 -6.41
C GLY A 469 2.63 24.69 -5.40
N LEU A 470 3.91 24.39 -5.54
CA LEU A 470 4.75 23.85 -4.47
C LEU A 470 4.95 24.88 -3.35
N PHE A 471 4.85 26.17 -3.66
CA PHE A 471 4.86 27.28 -2.70
C PHE A 471 3.48 27.92 -2.58
N TYR A 472 3.00 28.05 -1.34
CA TYR A 472 1.79 28.77 -0.98
C TYR A 472 2.01 30.26 -1.08
N VAL A 473 1.05 30.95 -1.70
CA VAL A 473 0.96 32.41 -1.75
C VAL A 473 -0.36 32.85 -1.13
N ASP A 474 -0.29 33.74 -0.13
CA ASP A 474 -1.46 34.47 0.34
C ASP A 474 -1.68 35.71 -0.53
N PHE A 475 -2.60 35.60 -1.49
CA PHE A 475 -3.00 36.67 -2.40
C PHE A 475 -3.57 37.91 -1.69
N ARG A 476 -3.95 37.81 -0.40
CA ARG A 476 -4.41 38.95 0.41
C ARG A 476 -3.28 39.70 1.10
N SER A 477 -2.07 39.13 1.14
CA SER A 477 -0.90 39.76 1.74
C SER A 477 -0.14 40.56 0.68
N GLU A 478 0.07 41.87 0.90
CA GLU A 478 0.88 42.72 0.02
C GLU A 478 2.26 42.11 -0.27
N LYS A 479 2.85 41.44 0.74
CA LYS A 479 4.17 40.81 0.69
C LYS A 479 4.25 39.58 -0.22
N LYS A 480 3.12 38.88 -0.43
CA LYS A 480 2.99 37.63 -1.22
C LYS A 480 4.16 36.65 -1.04
N GLU A 481 4.50 36.33 0.22
CA GLU A 481 5.62 35.43 0.52
C GLU A 481 5.42 34.04 -0.10
N ARG A 482 6.51 33.45 -0.62
CA ARG A 482 6.53 32.09 -1.17
C ARG A 482 6.80 31.14 -0.01
N ILE A 483 5.74 30.63 0.62
CA ILE A 483 5.87 29.73 1.77
C ILE A 483 5.92 28.28 1.26
N PRO A 484 7.00 27.51 1.47
CA PRO A 484 7.10 26.14 0.97
C PRO A 484 5.98 25.27 1.57
N LYS A 485 5.24 24.58 0.71
CA LYS A 485 4.27 23.58 1.14
C LYS A 485 4.96 22.24 1.42
N SER A 486 4.19 21.27 1.87
CA SER A 486 4.69 19.93 2.16
C SER A 486 5.13 19.21 0.87
N SER A 487 4.49 19.50 -0.27
CA SER A 487 4.97 19.08 -1.60
C SER A 487 6.34 19.66 -1.98
N ALA A 488 6.66 20.92 -1.65
CA ALA A 488 8.00 21.48 -1.89
C ALA A 488 9.09 20.75 -1.09
N LEU A 489 8.83 20.46 0.19
CA LEU A 489 9.72 19.67 1.04
C LEU A 489 9.93 18.25 0.47
N TYR A 490 8.85 17.63 -0.01
CA TYR A 490 8.89 16.31 -0.64
C TYR A 490 9.67 16.32 -1.96
N TYR A 491 9.42 17.30 -2.85
CA TYR A 491 10.08 17.39 -4.14
C TYR A 491 11.58 17.70 -4.01
N LYS A 492 11.95 18.65 -3.15
CA LYS A 492 13.35 18.91 -2.75
C LYS A 492 14.07 17.64 -2.32
N GLN A 493 13.38 16.74 -1.60
CA GLN A 493 13.96 15.49 -1.16
C GLN A 493 14.15 14.48 -2.29
N ILE A 494 13.22 14.38 -3.25
CA ILE A 494 13.33 13.56 -4.46
C ILE A 494 14.52 14.02 -5.30
N ILE A 495 14.66 15.33 -5.55
CA ILE A 495 15.74 15.89 -6.37
C ILE A 495 17.10 15.58 -5.72
N ARG A 496 17.24 15.83 -4.41
CA ARG A 496 18.47 15.56 -3.64
C ARG A 496 18.86 14.08 -3.61
N GLU A 497 17.88 13.18 -3.68
CA GLU A 497 18.13 11.73 -3.78
C GLU A 497 18.26 11.23 -5.23
N ASN A 498 17.81 12.01 -6.22
CA ASN A 498 17.59 11.58 -7.61
C ASN A 498 16.71 10.30 -7.71
N GLY A 499 15.67 10.19 -6.87
CA GLY A 499 14.75 9.03 -6.87
C GLY A 499 14.18 8.67 -5.50
N PHE A 500 14.01 7.37 -5.24
CA PHE A 500 13.33 6.84 -4.06
C PHE A 500 14.17 5.80 -3.31
N PHE A 501 14.71 6.16 -2.14
CA PHE A 501 15.49 5.21 -1.33
C PHE A 501 14.64 4.45 -0.31
N PRO A 502 14.94 3.16 -0.07
CA PRO A 502 14.28 2.35 0.95
C PRO A 502 14.80 2.73 2.34
N LYS A 503 14.32 3.85 2.89
CA LYS A 503 14.68 4.35 4.24
C LYS A 503 14.26 3.41 5.37
N GLU A 504 13.35 2.48 5.09
CA GLU A 504 12.67 1.64 6.08
C GLU A 504 12.76 0.15 5.72
N SER A 505 12.66 -0.19 4.42
CA SER A 505 12.92 -1.50 3.84
C SER A 505 14.42 -1.83 3.79
N THR A 506 15.00 -2.06 4.98
CA THR A 506 16.32 -2.69 5.13
C THR A 506 16.46 -3.98 4.30
N PRO A 507 17.68 -4.40 3.89
CA PRO A 507 17.89 -5.65 3.14
C PRO A 507 17.29 -6.89 3.83
N SER A 508 16.97 -7.93 3.06
CA SER A 508 16.52 -9.21 3.60
C SER A 508 17.57 -9.79 4.56
N LEU A 509 17.15 -10.20 5.75
CA LEU A 509 18.01 -10.85 6.74
C LEU A 509 18.00 -12.36 6.50
N GLN A 510 19.18 -12.96 6.37
CA GLN A 510 19.34 -14.42 6.35
C GLN A 510 19.57 -14.92 7.77
N ALA A 511 18.51 -15.40 8.45
CA ALA A 511 18.55 -15.96 9.79
C ALA A 511 17.32 -16.87 10.08
N GLN A 512 17.37 -17.59 11.20
CA GLN A 512 16.30 -18.48 11.68
C GLN A 512 15.79 -18.03 13.05
N PHE A 513 14.49 -18.15 13.32
CA PHE A 513 13.95 -17.99 14.67
C PHE A 513 14.50 -19.08 15.62
N SER A 514 14.22 -18.98 16.91
CA SER A 514 14.57 -20.04 17.86
C SER A 514 13.76 -21.32 17.58
N CYS A 515 14.31 -22.50 17.93
CA CYS A 515 13.63 -23.78 17.66
C CYS A 515 12.40 -24.03 18.57
N ASP A 516 12.11 -23.15 19.54
CA ASP A 516 10.87 -23.14 20.35
C ASP A 516 9.75 -22.24 19.77
N PHE A 517 9.97 -21.63 18.59
CA PHE A 517 9.06 -20.62 18.02
C PHE A 517 7.71 -21.21 17.56
N SER A 518 6.61 -20.67 18.08
CA SER A 518 5.24 -21.09 17.77
C SER A 518 4.81 -20.66 16.36
N TRP A 519 5.09 -21.48 15.36
CA TRP A 519 4.52 -21.37 14.01
C TRP A 519 3.07 -21.86 13.99
N GLY A 520 2.12 -20.94 13.75
CA GLY A 520 0.70 -21.25 13.83
C GLY A 520 -0.15 -20.86 12.63
N ILE A 521 -1.38 -21.37 12.64
CA ILE A 521 -2.48 -20.92 11.77
C ILE A 521 -3.68 -20.57 12.66
N THR A 522 -4.35 -19.47 12.34
CA THR A 522 -5.54 -18.99 13.05
C THR A 522 -6.80 -19.32 12.27
N GLU A 523 -7.81 -19.78 12.98
CA GLU A 523 -9.21 -19.87 12.57
C GLU A 523 -10.05 -19.06 13.59
N SER A 524 -11.27 -18.71 13.19
CA SER A 524 -12.20 -17.90 13.98
C SER A 524 -13.05 -18.77 14.92
N VAL A 525 -14.31 -18.41 15.18
CA VAL A 525 -15.24 -19.26 15.95
C VAL A 525 -15.50 -20.56 15.18
N LEU A 526 -15.20 -21.71 15.77
CA LEU A 526 -15.53 -23.00 15.18
C LEU A 526 -17.03 -23.30 15.36
N LYS A 527 -17.71 -23.68 14.28
CA LYS A 527 -19.11 -24.10 14.31
C LYS A 527 -19.20 -25.51 14.93
N ALA A 528 -19.37 -25.57 16.25
CA ALA A 528 -19.45 -26.82 16.99
C ALA A 528 -20.67 -27.65 16.60
N GLU A 529 -20.46 -28.96 16.43
CA GLU A 529 -21.53 -29.93 16.18
C GLU A 529 -22.07 -30.46 17.51
N SER A 530 -23.37 -30.29 17.77
CA SER A 530 -24.04 -30.75 19.01
C SER A 530 -24.33 -32.26 19.02
N MET A 531 -24.27 -32.92 17.86
CA MET A 531 -24.41 -34.36 17.66
C MET A 531 -23.41 -34.81 16.59
N ALA A 532 -23.02 -36.08 16.59
CA ALA A 532 -22.15 -36.63 15.55
C ALA A 532 -22.83 -36.54 14.17
N SER A 533 -22.11 -36.01 13.19
CA SER A 533 -22.60 -35.81 11.81
C SER A 533 -22.30 -36.97 10.86
N SER A 534 -21.48 -37.94 11.29
CA SER A 534 -21.29 -39.19 10.55
C SER A 534 -22.59 -40.01 10.50
N PRO A 535 -23.02 -40.52 9.34
CA PRO A 535 -24.16 -41.43 9.25
C PRO A 535 -23.89 -42.79 9.92
N GLN A 536 -22.62 -43.11 10.21
CA GLN A 536 -22.24 -44.36 10.84
C GLN A 536 -22.58 -44.35 12.34
N PHE A 537 -23.23 -45.41 12.82
CA PHE A 537 -23.59 -45.63 14.23
C PHE A 537 -24.54 -44.60 14.88
N CYS A 538 -25.07 -43.64 14.12
CA CYS A 538 -26.07 -42.68 14.63
C CYS A 538 -27.51 -43.19 14.50
N ASP A 539 -27.81 -44.04 13.51
CA ASP A 539 -29.14 -44.65 13.41
C ASP A 539 -29.29 -45.82 14.40
N SER A 540 -30.30 -45.72 15.27
CA SER A 540 -30.66 -46.75 16.26
C SER A 540 -31.74 -47.71 15.75
N ASN A 541 -32.32 -47.49 14.57
CA ASN A 541 -33.43 -48.29 14.07
C ASN A 541 -32.93 -49.59 13.41
N LEU A 542 -33.66 -50.69 13.58
CA LEU A 542 -33.42 -51.92 12.81
C LEU A 542 -34.14 -51.86 11.46
N TYR A 543 -33.48 -52.34 10.40
CA TYR A 543 -34.03 -52.45 9.06
C TYR A 543 -33.90 -53.88 8.55
N LEU A 544 -34.92 -54.36 7.83
CA LEU A 544 -34.86 -55.56 7.00
C LEU A 544 -34.49 -55.13 5.58
N TRP A 545 -33.42 -55.69 5.03
CA TRP A 545 -32.97 -55.42 3.67
C TRP A 545 -33.55 -56.47 2.71
N ASN A 546 -34.32 -56.01 1.72
CA ASN A 546 -34.98 -56.89 0.74
C ASN A 546 -34.05 -57.25 -0.42
N VAL A 547 -32.95 -57.95 -0.11
CA VAL A 547 -31.83 -58.24 -1.04
C VAL A 547 -32.29 -58.92 -2.35
N THR A 548 -33.33 -59.75 -2.27
CA THR A 548 -33.87 -60.55 -3.39
C THR A 548 -35.13 -59.96 -4.03
N GLY A 549 -35.55 -58.77 -3.62
CA GLY A 549 -36.79 -58.12 -4.05
C GLY A 549 -36.56 -56.73 -4.63
N ASP A 550 -37.12 -55.70 -4.00
CA ASP A 550 -36.99 -54.29 -4.42
C ASP A 550 -35.65 -53.65 -4.01
N GLY A 551 -34.80 -54.36 -3.27
CA GLY A 551 -33.52 -53.88 -2.77
C GLY A 551 -33.61 -52.88 -1.63
N LEU A 552 -34.81 -52.57 -1.11
CA LEU A 552 -35.03 -51.50 -0.14
C LEU A 552 -34.81 -51.92 1.32
N LEU A 553 -34.67 -50.92 2.19
CA LEU A 553 -34.52 -51.06 3.64
C LEU A 553 -35.85 -50.78 4.34
N HIS A 554 -36.57 -51.81 4.76
CA HIS A 554 -37.84 -51.68 5.48
C HIS A 554 -37.59 -51.56 6.99
N LYS A 555 -37.96 -50.43 7.58
CA LYS A 555 -37.78 -50.17 9.02
C LYS A 555 -38.67 -51.06 9.89
N VAL A 556 -38.07 -51.81 10.80
CA VAL A 556 -38.79 -52.60 11.81
C VAL A 556 -39.39 -51.66 12.85
N LYS A 557 -40.72 -51.58 12.90
CA LYS A 557 -41.44 -50.73 13.87
C LYS A 557 -41.24 -51.26 15.29
N GLY A 558 -41.00 -50.36 16.25
CA GLY A 558 -40.84 -50.68 17.67
C GLY A 558 -39.44 -51.10 18.11
N VAL A 559 -38.58 -51.61 17.21
CA VAL A 559 -37.23 -52.09 17.58
C VAL A 559 -36.19 -50.98 17.49
N LYS A 560 -35.42 -50.79 18.57
CA LYS A 560 -34.20 -49.96 18.59
C LYS A 560 -33.00 -50.76 19.09
N LEU A 561 -31.88 -50.60 18.40
CA LEU A 561 -30.57 -51.16 18.73
C LEU A 561 -29.78 -50.20 19.61
N LYS A 562 -28.91 -50.75 20.47
CA LYS A 562 -27.96 -49.98 21.27
C LYS A 562 -26.72 -49.65 20.44
N THR A 563 -26.60 -48.39 20.01
CA THR A 563 -25.42 -47.91 19.28
C THR A 563 -24.22 -47.71 20.22
N ARG A 564 -23.00 -47.69 19.67
CA ARG A 564 -21.80 -47.34 20.44
C ARG A 564 -21.81 -45.85 20.82
N PRO A 565 -21.14 -45.44 21.90
CA PRO A 565 -20.88 -44.02 22.13
C PRO A 565 -20.17 -43.39 20.92
N ALA A 566 -20.57 -42.18 20.55
CA ALA A 566 -19.87 -41.40 19.54
C ALA A 566 -18.41 -41.14 19.95
N GLN A 567 -17.51 -41.09 18.99
CA GLN A 567 -16.08 -40.83 19.11
C GLN A 567 -15.73 -39.52 18.38
N CYS A 568 -14.55 -38.95 18.64
CA CYS A 568 -14.14 -37.68 18.03
C CYS A 568 -14.08 -37.72 16.49
N THR A 569 -13.86 -38.90 15.91
CA THR A 569 -13.87 -39.18 14.48
C THR A 569 -15.27 -39.17 13.83
N ASP A 570 -16.34 -39.21 14.63
CA ASP A 570 -17.72 -39.22 14.11
C ASP A 570 -18.26 -37.81 13.81
N PHE A 571 -17.48 -36.76 14.13
CA PHE A 571 -17.75 -35.37 13.76
C PHE A 571 -17.01 -35.02 12.45
N VAL A 572 -17.75 -34.86 11.35
CA VAL A 572 -17.19 -34.68 10.01
C VAL A 572 -16.42 -33.36 9.89
N SER A 573 -16.82 -32.28 10.59
CA SER A 573 -16.02 -31.04 10.61
C SER A 573 -14.67 -31.19 11.29
N ILE A 574 -14.54 -32.04 12.33
CA ILE A 574 -13.25 -32.28 12.98
C ILE A 574 -12.32 -32.99 12.00
N LYS A 575 -12.80 -34.06 11.33
CA LYS A 575 -12.00 -34.73 10.29
C LYS A 575 -11.55 -33.75 9.21
N LYS A 576 -12.45 -32.92 8.67
CA LYS A 576 -12.10 -31.92 7.66
C LYS A 576 -11.05 -30.90 8.14
N GLN A 577 -11.05 -30.52 9.41
CA GLN A 577 -10.02 -29.64 9.96
C GLN A 577 -8.65 -30.35 10.05
N LEU A 578 -8.63 -31.61 10.49
CA LEU A 578 -7.41 -32.43 10.52
C LEU A 578 -6.85 -32.66 9.10
N ASP A 579 -7.71 -33.03 8.13
CA ASP A 579 -7.38 -33.19 6.72
C ASP A 579 -6.78 -31.91 6.08
N LEU A 580 -6.91 -30.74 6.71
CA LEU A 580 -6.30 -29.47 6.29
C LEU A 580 -5.04 -29.13 7.10
N LEU A 581 -5.06 -29.38 8.41
CA LEU A 581 -3.90 -29.18 9.29
C LEU A 581 -2.75 -30.14 8.95
N GLU A 582 -3.01 -31.39 8.57
CA GLU A 582 -1.98 -32.34 8.09
C GLU A 582 -1.25 -31.86 6.82
N LYS A 583 -1.89 -31.01 6.01
CA LYS A 583 -1.28 -30.37 4.83
C LYS A 583 -0.41 -29.16 5.20
N MET A 584 -0.39 -28.76 6.47
CA MET A 584 0.40 -27.65 6.99
C MET A 584 1.45 -28.15 7.99
N LYS A 585 2.65 -27.56 7.98
CA LYS A 585 3.71 -27.88 8.95
C LYS A 585 3.62 -27.07 10.25
N VAL A 586 2.44 -26.57 10.59
CA VAL A 586 2.23 -25.74 11.78
C VAL A 586 2.46 -26.54 13.06
N THR A 587 3.06 -25.90 14.06
CA THR A 587 3.21 -26.46 15.41
C THR A 587 2.06 -26.06 16.33
N HIS A 588 1.31 -25.02 15.96
CA HIS A 588 0.21 -24.48 16.76
C HIS A 588 -1.06 -24.21 15.91
N TYR A 589 -2.23 -24.42 16.50
CA TYR A 589 -3.53 -24.07 15.92
C TYR A 589 -4.27 -23.12 16.87
N ARG A 590 -4.60 -21.92 16.39
CA ARG A 590 -5.42 -20.97 17.14
C ARG A 590 -6.85 -21.03 16.63
N PHE A 591 -7.82 -21.16 17.52
CA PHE A 591 -9.24 -21.08 17.20
C PHE A 591 -10.05 -20.47 18.35
N ALA A 592 -11.33 -20.17 18.12
CA ALA A 592 -12.23 -19.64 19.14
C ALA A 592 -13.40 -20.55 19.48
N LEU A 593 -13.81 -20.48 20.74
CA LEU A 593 -15.04 -21.06 21.26
C LEU A 593 -16.24 -20.15 20.97
N ASP A 594 -17.43 -20.73 21.05
CA ASP A 594 -18.72 -20.04 21.06
C ASP A 594 -19.32 -20.12 22.47
N TRP A 595 -19.34 -18.98 23.18
CA TRP A 595 -19.91 -18.89 24.53
C TRP A 595 -21.42 -19.17 24.52
N SER A 596 -22.16 -18.66 23.53
CA SER A 596 -23.62 -18.86 23.41
C SER A 596 -24.01 -20.33 23.22
N LEU A 597 -23.16 -21.13 22.54
CA LEU A 597 -23.38 -22.57 22.38
C LEU A 597 -22.97 -23.39 23.61
N ILE A 598 -22.02 -22.91 24.43
CA ILE A 598 -21.58 -23.60 25.67
C ILE A 598 -22.55 -23.31 26.82
N LEU A 599 -22.93 -22.05 27.04
CA LEU A 599 -23.86 -21.59 28.09
C LEU A 599 -25.03 -20.81 27.44
N PRO A 600 -26.08 -21.46 26.91
CA PRO A 600 -27.18 -20.77 26.23
C PRO A 600 -27.92 -19.75 27.09
N ASN A 601 -28.03 -20.02 28.40
CA ASN A 601 -28.63 -19.12 29.39
C ASN A 601 -27.69 -17.98 29.83
N GLY A 602 -26.39 -18.08 29.55
CA GLY A 602 -25.36 -17.18 30.05
C GLY A 602 -24.83 -17.50 31.45
N ASP A 603 -25.43 -18.44 32.16
CA ASP A 603 -25.02 -18.91 33.48
C ASP A 603 -24.65 -20.41 33.48
N LEU A 604 -24.23 -20.93 34.64
CA LEU A 604 -23.87 -22.34 34.81
C LEU A 604 -25.09 -23.28 35.02
N SER A 605 -26.34 -22.80 34.90
CA SER A 605 -27.54 -23.63 35.11
C SER A 605 -27.72 -24.68 34.01
N VAL A 606 -27.39 -24.33 32.76
CA VAL A 606 -27.54 -25.19 31.58
C VAL A 606 -26.23 -25.21 30.80
N VAL A 607 -25.35 -26.14 31.16
CA VAL A 607 -24.06 -26.37 30.49
C VAL A 607 -24.22 -27.34 29.32
N ASN A 608 -23.94 -26.91 28.10
CA ASN A 608 -23.97 -27.75 26.91
C ASN A 608 -22.74 -28.66 26.81
N ARG A 609 -22.80 -29.80 27.53
CA ARG A 609 -21.70 -30.76 27.59
C ARG A 609 -21.36 -31.43 26.25
N GLN A 610 -22.26 -31.44 25.26
CA GLN A 610 -21.92 -31.97 23.92
C GLN A 610 -21.03 -31.00 23.13
N VAL A 611 -21.28 -29.69 23.24
CA VAL A 611 -20.43 -28.66 22.62
C VAL A 611 -19.06 -28.59 23.30
N LEU A 612 -18.99 -28.67 24.63
CA LEU A 612 -17.70 -28.83 25.33
C LEU A 612 -16.96 -30.10 24.89
N ARG A 613 -17.68 -31.21 24.67
CA ARG A 613 -17.11 -32.46 24.17
C ARG A 613 -16.59 -32.33 22.73
N TYR A 614 -17.27 -31.59 21.86
CA TYR A 614 -16.80 -31.26 20.51
C TYR A 614 -15.46 -30.52 20.58
N TYR A 615 -15.37 -29.44 21.37
CA TYR A 615 -14.11 -28.68 21.52
C TYR A 615 -13.00 -29.52 22.12
N ARG A 616 -13.29 -30.32 23.16
CA ARG A 616 -12.32 -31.26 23.74
C ARG A 616 -11.84 -32.29 22.74
N CYS A 617 -12.72 -32.78 21.86
CA CYS A 617 -12.36 -33.63 20.73
C CYS A 617 -11.45 -32.92 19.73
N VAL A 618 -11.76 -31.69 19.29
CA VAL A 618 -10.88 -30.90 18.40
C VAL A 618 -9.48 -30.81 18.99
N ILE A 619 -9.35 -30.38 20.25
CA ILE A 619 -8.06 -30.23 20.93
C ILE A 619 -7.32 -31.57 21.02
N ASN A 620 -8.01 -32.65 21.40
CA ASN A 620 -7.42 -33.97 21.56
C ASN A 620 -6.94 -34.57 20.23
N GLU A 621 -7.69 -34.44 19.14
CA GLU A 621 -7.27 -34.95 17.83
C GLU A 621 -6.16 -34.09 17.21
N VAL A 622 -6.21 -32.76 17.37
CA VAL A 622 -5.14 -31.83 16.92
C VAL A 622 -3.82 -32.10 17.66
N LEU A 623 -3.88 -32.43 18.96
CA LEU A 623 -2.69 -32.85 19.73
C LEU A 623 -2.07 -34.17 19.22
N LYS A 624 -2.84 -35.09 18.62
CA LYS A 624 -2.28 -36.31 17.99
C LYS A 624 -1.44 -36.02 16.74
N LEU A 625 -1.66 -34.86 16.10
CA LEU A 625 -0.81 -34.35 15.02
C LEU A 625 0.45 -33.64 15.53
N ASN A 626 0.71 -33.67 16.85
CA ASN A 626 1.72 -32.87 17.56
C ASN A 626 1.52 -31.35 17.46
N VAL A 627 0.28 -30.90 17.17
CA VAL A 627 -0.08 -29.48 17.07
C VAL A 627 -0.69 -29.01 18.39
N GLN A 628 -0.15 -27.93 18.97
CA GLN A 628 -0.67 -27.36 20.22
C GLN A 628 -1.84 -26.41 19.98
N SER A 629 -2.88 -26.48 20.81
CA SER A 629 -4.04 -25.58 20.71
C SER A 629 -3.83 -24.28 21.49
N MET A 630 -4.03 -23.13 20.82
CA MET A 630 -4.26 -21.83 21.45
C MET A 630 -5.75 -21.51 21.38
N VAL A 631 -6.44 -21.54 22.52
CA VAL A 631 -7.91 -21.42 22.56
C VAL A 631 -8.32 -20.00 22.95
N THR A 632 -9.18 -19.39 22.14
CA THR A 632 -9.81 -18.10 22.42
C THR A 632 -11.19 -18.31 23.05
N LEU A 633 -11.41 -17.81 24.27
CA LEU A 633 -12.70 -17.96 24.99
C LEU A 633 -13.81 -17.14 24.34
N TYR A 634 -13.53 -15.87 23.98
CA TYR A 634 -14.52 -14.97 23.40
C TYR A 634 -13.97 -14.25 22.16
N TYR A 635 -14.65 -14.44 21.02
CA TYR A 635 -14.28 -13.84 19.73
C TYR A 635 -15.48 -13.06 19.17
N PRO A 636 -15.60 -11.76 19.49
CA PRO A 636 -16.62 -10.89 18.90
C PRO A 636 -16.37 -10.61 17.41
N THR A 637 -17.44 -10.33 16.67
CA THR A 637 -17.38 -9.78 15.31
C THR A 637 -18.54 -8.80 15.08
N HIS A 638 -18.42 -7.89 14.10
CA HIS A 638 -19.50 -6.94 13.77
C HIS A 638 -20.83 -7.62 13.38
N ALA A 639 -20.77 -8.81 12.77
CA ALA A 639 -21.94 -9.57 12.33
C ALA A 639 -22.51 -10.51 13.43
N TYR A 640 -21.73 -10.80 14.46
CA TYR A 640 -22.08 -11.73 15.52
C TYR A 640 -21.25 -11.45 16.78
N LEU A 641 -21.94 -10.97 17.83
CA LEU A 641 -21.30 -10.52 19.07
C LEU A 641 -20.87 -11.67 20.00
N GLY A 642 -21.32 -12.92 19.79
CA GLY A 642 -20.90 -14.07 20.58
C GLY A 642 -21.42 -14.15 22.02
N LEU A 643 -22.31 -13.25 22.44
CA LEU A 643 -22.93 -13.30 23.77
C LEU A 643 -24.13 -14.26 23.81
N PRO A 644 -24.31 -15.03 24.90
CA PRO A 644 -25.57 -15.70 25.24
C PRO A 644 -26.79 -14.77 25.20
N GLY A 645 -27.95 -15.30 24.79
CA GLY A 645 -29.17 -14.52 24.55
C GLY A 645 -29.62 -13.64 25.73
N PRO A 646 -29.71 -14.17 26.96
CA PRO A 646 -30.13 -13.38 28.13
C PRO A 646 -29.12 -12.27 28.51
N LEU A 647 -27.82 -12.50 28.33
CA LEU A 647 -26.79 -11.47 28.56
C LEU A 647 -26.88 -10.36 27.52
N LEU A 648 -27.12 -10.70 26.25
CA LEU A 648 -27.35 -9.71 25.19
C LEU A 648 -28.62 -8.87 25.47
N GLN A 649 -29.71 -9.50 25.90
CA GLN A 649 -30.97 -8.81 26.23
C GLN A 649 -30.86 -7.89 27.45
N THR A 650 -29.99 -8.20 28.41
CA THR A 650 -29.73 -7.39 29.62
C THR A 650 -28.66 -6.31 29.43
N GLY A 651 -28.32 -5.97 28.17
CA GLY A 651 -27.41 -4.88 27.78
C GLY A 651 -26.01 -5.32 27.35
N GLY A 652 -25.69 -6.61 27.44
CA GLY A 652 -24.37 -7.16 27.13
C GLY A 652 -23.26 -6.47 27.92
N TRP A 653 -22.20 -6.06 27.23
CA TRP A 653 -21.03 -5.41 27.84
C TRP A 653 -21.30 -4.04 28.48
N LEU A 654 -22.46 -3.42 28.30
CA LEU A 654 -22.83 -2.24 29.10
C LEU A 654 -23.22 -2.61 30.55
N ASN A 655 -23.54 -3.87 30.81
CA ASN A 655 -23.91 -4.38 32.12
C ASN A 655 -22.74 -5.14 32.75
N GLN A 656 -22.35 -4.74 33.96
CA GLN A 656 -21.20 -5.32 34.68
C GLN A 656 -21.42 -6.79 35.05
N SER A 657 -22.69 -7.25 35.16
CA SER A 657 -23.03 -8.66 35.35
C SER A 657 -22.42 -9.59 34.28
N THR A 658 -22.26 -9.09 33.05
CA THR A 658 -21.64 -9.84 31.94
C THR A 658 -20.17 -10.18 32.23
N ALA A 659 -19.45 -9.37 33.04
CA ALA A 659 -18.08 -9.66 33.43
C ALA A 659 -18.00 -10.84 34.43
N TYR A 660 -18.92 -10.91 35.38
CA TYR A 660 -19.05 -12.05 36.31
C TYR A 660 -19.47 -13.33 35.56
N ALA A 661 -20.45 -13.24 34.65
CA ALA A 661 -20.84 -14.36 33.81
C ALA A 661 -19.70 -14.85 32.90
N PHE A 662 -18.85 -13.95 32.40
CA PHE A 662 -17.65 -14.32 31.65
C PHE A 662 -16.59 -15.00 32.53
N GLN A 663 -16.44 -14.59 33.80
CA GLN A 663 -15.55 -15.23 34.76
C GLN A 663 -15.97 -16.70 35.02
N ASP A 664 -17.26 -16.96 35.26
CA ASP A 664 -17.80 -18.31 35.44
C ASP A 664 -17.61 -19.18 34.18
N TYR A 665 -17.87 -18.60 33.01
CA TYR A 665 -17.64 -19.25 31.71
C TYR A 665 -16.17 -19.60 31.47
N ALA A 666 -15.24 -18.69 31.82
CA ALA A 666 -13.81 -18.92 31.72
C ALA A 666 -13.37 -20.06 32.68
N ALA A 667 -13.81 -20.01 33.94
CA ALA A 667 -13.54 -21.06 34.93
C ALA A 667 -14.01 -22.45 34.46
N LEU A 668 -15.21 -22.53 33.87
CA LEU A 668 -15.73 -23.75 33.24
C LEU A 668 -14.81 -24.24 32.10
N CYS A 669 -14.40 -23.36 31.20
CA CYS A 669 -13.53 -23.73 30.07
C CYS A 669 -12.14 -24.18 30.54
N PHE A 670 -11.55 -23.51 31.54
CA PHE A 670 -10.28 -23.91 32.14
C PHE A 670 -10.37 -25.28 32.80
N ARG A 671 -11.47 -25.58 33.52
CA ARG A 671 -11.69 -26.87 34.17
C ARG A 671 -11.87 -28.02 33.17
N GLU A 672 -12.68 -27.83 32.12
CA GLU A 672 -13.09 -28.93 31.23
C GLU A 672 -12.10 -29.16 30.05
N LEU A 673 -11.16 -28.21 29.78
CA LEU A 673 -10.22 -28.25 28.64
C LEU A 673 -8.74 -27.97 28.99
N GLY A 674 -8.44 -27.32 30.11
CA GLY A 674 -7.09 -26.79 30.42
C GLY A 674 -6.04 -27.80 30.86
N ASP A 675 -6.42 -29.06 31.09
CA ASP A 675 -5.48 -30.18 31.15
C ASP A 675 -4.77 -30.37 29.80
N LEU A 676 -5.47 -30.14 28.68
CA LEU A 676 -4.94 -30.21 27.31
C LEU A 676 -4.41 -28.85 26.80
N VAL A 677 -5.13 -27.75 27.05
CA VAL A 677 -4.79 -26.42 26.51
C VAL A 677 -3.74 -25.71 27.38
N LYS A 678 -2.69 -25.17 26.74
CA LYS A 678 -1.58 -24.45 27.40
C LYS A 678 -1.44 -22.97 27.03
N LEU A 679 -2.12 -22.52 25.97
CA LEU A 679 -2.17 -21.12 25.58
C LEU A 679 -3.63 -20.67 25.45
N TRP A 680 -3.99 -19.62 26.19
CA TRP A 680 -5.35 -19.09 26.26
C TRP A 680 -5.38 -17.61 25.89
N ILE A 681 -6.40 -17.25 25.12
CA ILE A 681 -6.79 -15.87 24.86
C ILE A 681 -8.17 -15.65 25.47
N THR A 682 -8.34 -14.73 26.41
CA THR A 682 -9.66 -14.44 27.00
C THR A 682 -10.58 -13.79 25.96
N ILE A 683 -10.09 -12.74 25.30
CA ILE A 683 -10.86 -11.94 24.34
C ILE A 683 -10.00 -11.63 23.11
N ASN A 684 -10.57 -11.79 21.91
CA ASN A 684 -9.98 -11.30 20.66
C ASN A 684 -10.50 -9.90 20.32
N GLU A 685 -9.58 -8.96 20.11
CA GLU A 685 -9.80 -7.60 19.59
C GLU A 685 -10.92 -6.82 20.32
N PRO A 686 -10.90 -6.76 21.68
CA PRO A 686 -11.90 -5.99 22.42
C PRO A 686 -11.85 -4.49 22.08
N ASN A 687 -10.70 -4.00 21.60
CA ASN A 687 -10.52 -2.64 21.08
C ASN A 687 -11.19 -2.40 19.70
N ARG A 688 -11.78 -3.42 19.06
CA ARG A 688 -12.66 -3.27 17.88
C ARG A 688 -14.15 -3.34 18.22
N LEU A 689 -14.53 -3.56 19.48
CA LEU A 689 -15.94 -3.55 19.91
C LEU A 689 -16.56 -2.14 19.99
N SER A 690 -15.75 -1.08 19.83
CA SER A 690 -16.21 0.28 19.53
C SER A 690 -17.27 0.30 18.45
N ASP A 691 -17.05 -0.49 17.40
CA ASP A 691 -17.82 -0.48 16.16
C ASP A 691 -19.21 -1.13 16.35
N VAL A 692 -19.41 -1.85 17.46
CA VAL A 692 -20.69 -2.44 17.89
C VAL A 692 -21.40 -1.52 18.89
N TYR A 693 -20.67 -0.89 19.81
CA TYR A 693 -21.20 0.00 20.84
C TYR A 693 -21.17 1.49 20.44
N ASN A 694 -21.17 1.79 19.14
CA ASN A 694 -21.02 3.14 18.55
C ASN A 694 -22.27 4.05 18.68
N ARG A 695 -23.15 3.84 19.66
CA ARG A 695 -24.27 4.76 19.95
C ARG A 695 -23.78 6.06 20.60
N SER A 696 -22.82 5.91 21.52
CA SER A 696 -22.07 7.01 22.11
C SER A 696 -20.69 6.51 22.52
N SER A 697 -19.71 7.40 22.62
CA SER A 697 -18.41 7.03 23.20
C SER A 697 -18.55 6.59 24.67
N ASN A 698 -19.54 7.10 25.41
CA ASN A 698 -19.80 6.68 26.79
C ASN A 698 -20.20 5.20 26.85
N ASP A 699 -21.03 4.73 25.91
CA ASP A 699 -21.36 3.30 25.75
C ASP A 699 -20.10 2.50 25.37
N THR A 700 -19.32 2.99 24.41
CA THR A 700 -18.06 2.36 23.97
C THR A 700 -17.04 2.21 25.11
N TYR A 701 -16.77 3.28 25.86
CA TYR A 701 -15.83 3.28 26.98
C TYR A 701 -16.34 2.42 28.15
N ARG A 702 -17.65 2.44 28.43
CA ARG A 702 -18.27 1.59 29.46
C ARG A 702 -18.22 0.10 29.08
N ALA A 703 -18.45 -0.24 27.82
CA ALA A 703 -18.28 -1.61 27.33
C ALA A 703 -16.82 -2.08 27.45
N ALA A 704 -15.86 -1.26 27.03
CA ALA A 704 -14.43 -1.54 27.17
C ALA A 704 -13.97 -1.68 28.63
N HIS A 705 -14.53 -0.87 29.54
CA HIS A 705 -14.27 -0.96 30.98
C HIS A 705 -14.71 -2.33 31.55
N ASN A 706 -15.94 -2.78 31.23
CA ASN A 706 -16.42 -4.10 31.63
C ASN A 706 -15.65 -5.25 30.95
N LEU A 707 -15.21 -5.08 29.70
CA LEU A 707 -14.35 -6.05 28.99
C LEU A 707 -12.97 -6.21 29.65
N LEU A 708 -12.36 -5.11 30.11
CA LEU A 708 -11.09 -5.13 30.85
C LEU A 708 -11.24 -5.83 32.21
N ILE A 709 -12.31 -5.52 32.95
CA ILE A 709 -12.65 -6.20 34.22
C ILE A 709 -12.85 -7.70 33.96
N ALA A 710 -13.65 -8.08 32.96
CA ALA A 710 -13.93 -9.49 32.63
C ALA A 710 -12.66 -10.28 32.24
N HIS A 711 -11.78 -9.68 31.43
CA HIS A 711 -10.48 -10.26 31.10
C HIS A 711 -9.62 -10.48 32.37
N ALA A 712 -9.53 -9.48 33.24
CA ALA A 712 -8.74 -9.57 34.47
C ALA A 712 -9.31 -10.61 35.45
N MET A 713 -10.63 -10.65 35.63
CA MET A 713 -11.33 -11.65 36.45
C MET A 713 -11.10 -13.09 35.98
N ALA A 714 -11.07 -13.31 34.66
CA ALA A 714 -10.74 -14.60 34.06
C ALA A 714 -9.25 -14.96 34.23
N TRP A 715 -8.34 -13.99 34.06
CA TRP A 715 -6.91 -14.22 34.28
C TRP A 715 -6.60 -14.56 35.75
N ARG A 716 -7.18 -13.83 36.71
CA ARG A 716 -6.96 -14.05 38.16
C ARG A 716 -7.43 -15.45 38.59
N ILE A 717 -8.61 -15.89 38.15
CA ILE A 717 -9.06 -17.26 38.41
C ILE A 717 -8.09 -18.29 37.81
N TYR A 718 -7.56 -18.07 36.61
CA TYR A 718 -6.57 -18.98 36.05
C TYR A 718 -5.29 -19.04 36.90
N ASP A 719 -4.75 -17.88 37.26
CA ASP A 719 -3.53 -17.70 38.03
C ASP A 719 -3.63 -18.39 39.41
N GLU A 720 -4.72 -18.11 40.13
CA GLU A 720 -4.97 -18.58 41.50
C GLU A 720 -5.39 -20.06 41.55
N GLN A 721 -6.28 -20.51 40.65
CA GLN A 721 -6.97 -21.81 40.78
C GLN A 721 -6.48 -22.90 39.82
N TYR A 722 -5.86 -22.56 38.68
CA TYR A 722 -5.57 -23.54 37.61
C TYR A 722 -4.10 -23.63 37.21
N ARG A 723 -3.35 -22.52 37.24
CA ARG A 723 -1.97 -22.45 36.73
C ARG A 723 -1.03 -23.46 37.40
N SER A 724 -1.18 -23.66 38.72
CA SER A 724 -0.32 -24.51 39.55
C SER A 724 -0.27 -25.99 39.15
N PHE A 725 -1.25 -26.49 38.40
CA PHE A 725 -1.26 -27.85 37.86
C PHE A 725 -1.47 -27.93 36.34
N GLN A 726 -1.99 -26.88 35.70
CA GLN A 726 -2.14 -26.84 34.25
C GLN A 726 -0.90 -26.31 33.51
N TYR A 727 -0.09 -25.46 34.16
CA TYR A 727 1.14 -24.85 33.63
C TYR A 727 0.96 -24.07 32.31
N GLY A 728 -0.25 -23.58 32.02
CA GLY A 728 -0.53 -22.77 30.84
C GLY A 728 -0.29 -21.26 31.05
N LYS A 729 -0.40 -20.51 29.95
CA LYS A 729 -0.41 -19.04 29.92
C LYS A 729 -1.76 -18.48 29.41
N VAL A 730 -2.16 -17.32 29.92
CA VAL A 730 -3.38 -16.57 29.57
C VAL A 730 -3.02 -15.12 29.21
N SER A 731 -3.66 -14.60 28.16
CA SER A 731 -3.62 -13.17 27.79
C SER A 731 -4.90 -12.76 27.02
N LEU A 732 -4.92 -11.59 26.40
CA LEU A 732 -5.91 -11.11 25.44
C LEU A 732 -5.22 -10.73 24.11
N SER A 733 -5.85 -10.98 22.97
CA SER A 733 -5.30 -10.53 21.67
C SER A 733 -5.82 -9.13 21.37
N LEU A 734 -4.94 -8.14 21.32
CA LEU A 734 -5.30 -6.78 20.92
C LEU A 734 -5.15 -6.61 19.41
N HIS A 735 -6.07 -5.87 18.80
CA HIS A 735 -5.84 -5.28 17.48
C HIS A 735 -4.70 -4.26 17.62
N SER A 736 -3.77 -4.25 16.69
CA SER A 736 -2.57 -3.41 16.75
C SER A 736 -2.07 -3.18 15.33
N ASP A 737 -2.90 -2.55 14.49
CA ASP A 737 -2.43 -1.98 13.25
C ASP A 737 -1.42 -0.86 13.58
N TRP A 738 -0.49 -0.61 12.66
CA TRP A 738 0.46 0.48 12.85
C TRP A 738 -0.11 1.79 12.28
N ALA A 739 0.32 2.95 12.79
CA ALA A 739 -0.07 4.25 12.24
C ALA A 739 1.13 5.14 11.91
N GLU A 740 1.05 5.79 10.75
CA GLU A 740 2.02 6.74 10.24
C GLU A 740 1.36 8.09 9.96
N PRO A 741 2.08 9.21 10.14
CA PRO A 741 1.61 10.50 9.64
C PRO A 741 1.48 10.42 8.11
N ALA A 742 0.28 10.72 7.57
CA ALA A 742 0.08 10.71 6.12
C ALA A 742 0.92 11.81 5.40
N ASN A 743 1.41 12.80 6.15
CA ASN A 743 2.43 13.74 5.73
C ASN A 743 3.48 13.86 6.85
N PRO A 744 4.70 13.31 6.66
CA PRO A 744 5.73 13.29 7.71
C PRO A 744 6.34 14.66 7.99
N TYR A 745 6.08 15.66 7.14
CA TYR A 745 6.54 17.05 7.34
C TYR A 745 5.62 17.85 8.25
N PHE A 746 4.45 17.32 8.64
CA PHE A 746 3.45 18.06 9.41
C PHE A 746 3.22 17.47 10.81
N GLU A 747 3.45 18.30 11.82
CA GLU A 747 3.51 17.87 13.22
C GLU A 747 2.14 17.41 13.76
N SER A 748 1.03 17.97 13.26
CA SER A 748 -0.32 17.53 13.62
C SER A 748 -0.58 16.08 13.23
N HIS A 749 0.00 15.60 12.12
CA HIS A 749 -0.15 14.22 11.63
C HIS A 749 0.73 13.27 12.44
N SER A 750 1.91 13.72 12.87
CA SER A 750 2.74 12.97 13.83
C SER A 750 2.05 12.83 15.19
N LYS A 751 1.37 13.89 15.64
CA LYS A 751 0.52 13.88 16.85
C LYS A 751 -0.72 12.99 16.67
N ALA A 752 -1.33 12.96 15.48
CA ALA A 752 -2.43 12.06 15.14
C ALA A 752 -2.00 10.58 15.12
N ALA A 753 -0.83 10.26 14.56
CA ALA A 753 -0.28 8.90 14.55
C ALA A 753 -0.02 8.38 15.97
N ASN A 754 0.59 9.17 16.84
CA ASN A 754 0.72 8.79 18.25
C ASN A 754 -0.65 8.67 18.94
N ARG A 755 -1.59 9.60 18.69
CA ARG A 755 -2.94 9.54 19.28
C ARG A 755 -3.72 8.30 18.83
N PHE A 756 -3.58 7.86 17.57
CA PHE A 756 -4.15 6.60 17.08
C PHE A 756 -3.67 5.42 17.94
N LEU A 757 -2.36 5.27 18.14
CA LEU A 757 -1.78 4.17 18.93
C LEU A 757 -2.23 4.19 20.39
N GLN A 758 -2.48 5.37 20.96
CA GLN A 758 -3.01 5.52 22.32
C GLN A 758 -4.48 5.12 22.44
N PHE A 759 -5.31 5.44 21.44
CA PHE A 759 -6.73 5.09 21.42
C PHE A 759 -6.96 3.62 20.99
N GLU A 760 -6.20 3.08 20.02
CA GLU A 760 -6.32 1.69 19.59
C GLU A 760 -5.65 0.73 20.58
N ILE A 761 -4.35 0.89 20.83
CA ILE A 761 -3.56 -0.08 21.59
C ILE A 761 -3.53 0.31 23.08
N GLY A 762 -3.12 1.54 23.39
CA GLY A 762 -2.93 2.02 24.76
C GLY A 762 -4.19 1.90 25.62
N TRP A 763 -5.36 2.11 25.04
CA TRP A 763 -6.67 2.03 25.70
C TRP A 763 -6.90 0.72 26.47
N PHE A 764 -6.39 -0.40 25.97
CA PHE A 764 -6.39 -1.69 26.70
C PHE A 764 -5.01 -2.06 27.27
N ALA A 765 -3.91 -1.67 26.60
CA ALA A 765 -2.56 -2.10 26.98
C ALA A 765 -1.97 -1.33 28.19
N ASP A 766 -2.23 -0.03 28.36
CA ASP A 766 -1.75 0.73 29.54
C ASP A 766 -2.38 0.22 30.86
N PRO A 767 -3.70 -0.04 30.96
CA PRO A 767 -4.30 -0.66 32.13
C PRO A 767 -3.64 -1.99 32.51
N ILE A 768 -3.44 -2.89 31.55
CA ILE A 768 -2.97 -4.26 31.82
C ILE A 768 -1.46 -4.29 32.06
N PHE A 769 -0.65 -3.75 31.15
CA PHE A 769 0.80 -3.98 31.12
C PHE A 769 1.64 -2.91 31.85
N LYS A 770 1.03 -1.84 32.40
CA LYS A 770 1.79 -0.63 32.80
C LYS A 770 1.28 0.05 34.06
N THR A 771 0.10 0.67 34.02
CA THR A 771 -0.35 1.62 35.05
C THR A 771 -1.44 1.04 35.96
N GLY A 772 -2.37 0.26 35.40
CA GLY A 772 -3.68 -0.05 36.02
C GLY A 772 -4.81 0.91 35.57
N ASP A 773 -4.50 1.96 34.80
CA ASP A 773 -5.45 3.00 34.36
C ASP A 773 -5.32 3.28 32.85
N TYR A 774 -6.31 3.93 32.25
CA TYR A 774 -6.26 4.31 30.84
C TYR A 774 -5.10 5.29 30.54
N PRO A 775 -4.63 5.37 29.28
CA PRO A 775 -3.56 6.30 28.90
C PRO A 775 -3.89 7.75 29.27
N ALA A 776 -2.95 8.42 29.95
CA ALA A 776 -3.08 9.83 30.31
C ALA A 776 -3.41 10.71 29.09
N THR A 777 -2.70 10.50 27.98
CA THR A 777 -2.94 11.20 26.70
C THR A 777 -4.34 10.99 26.12
N MET A 778 -4.99 9.84 26.37
CA MET A 778 -6.37 9.59 25.94
C MET A 778 -7.35 10.35 26.83
N ARG A 779 -7.18 10.25 28.16
CA ARG A 779 -7.99 10.93 29.18
C ARG A 779 -7.92 12.46 29.04
N GLU A 780 -6.71 13.00 28.82
CA GLU A 780 -6.44 14.42 28.61
C GLU A 780 -7.10 14.95 27.33
N TYR A 781 -7.04 14.20 26.23
CA TYR A 781 -7.57 14.63 24.93
C TYR A 781 -9.11 14.65 24.92
N ILE A 782 -9.76 13.60 25.45
CA ILE A 782 -11.22 13.56 25.63
C ILE A 782 -11.65 14.70 26.57
N GLY A 783 -10.95 14.88 27.69
CA GLY A 783 -11.20 15.98 28.62
C GLY A 783 -11.00 17.37 28.00
N PHE A 784 -10.07 17.53 27.05
CA PHE A 784 -9.90 18.77 26.29
C PHE A 784 -11.10 19.05 25.37
N LYS A 785 -11.56 18.06 24.61
CA LYS A 785 -12.76 18.20 23.77
C LYS A 785 -14.01 18.52 24.58
N HIS A 786 -14.17 17.88 25.75
CA HIS A 786 -15.24 18.17 26.70
C HIS A 786 -15.17 19.61 27.24
N ARG A 787 -13.99 20.09 27.68
CA ARG A 787 -13.80 21.49 28.12
C ARG A 787 -14.00 22.52 27.00
N LYS A 788 -14.04 22.10 25.73
CA LYS A 788 -14.31 22.94 24.56
C LYS A 788 -15.74 22.80 24.01
N GLY A 789 -16.57 21.94 24.58
CA GLY A 789 -17.95 21.68 24.09
C GLY A 789 -18.01 20.96 22.73
N LEU A 790 -16.92 20.33 22.29
CA LEU A 790 -16.82 19.63 21.00
C LEU A 790 -17.34 18.18 21.08
N SER A 791 -17.39 17.64 22.31
CA SER A 791 -17.87 16.30 22.66
C SER A 791 -18.36 16.33 24.12
N TYR A 792 -19.35 15.52 24.46
CA TYR A 792 -19.84 15.29 25.83
C TYR A 792 -19.38 13.92 26.38
N SER A 793 -18.37 13.32 25.76
CA SER A 793 -17.82 12.03 26.14
C SER A 793 -16.99 12.10 27.44
N LEU A 794 -17.10 11.06 28.26
CA LEU A 794 -16.42 10.90 29.54
C LEU A 794 -15.77 9.52 29.61
N LEU A 795 -14.44 9.49 29.74
CA LEU A 795 -13.67 8.27 29.95
C LEU A 795 -13.78 7.86 31.44
N PRO A 796 -14.27 6.65 31.79
CA PRO A 796 -14.44 6.23 33.18
C PRO A 796 -13.10 6.19 33.93
N SER A 797 -13.16 6.14 35.26
CA SER A 797 -11.98 6.06 36.13
C SER A 797 -12.06 4.78 36.94
N PHE A 798 -11.01 3.96 36.89
CA PHE A 798 -10.94 2.74 37.67
C PHE A 798 -10.79 3.04 39.17
N THR A 799 -11.46 2.26 40.02
CA THR A 799 -11.25 2.29 41.47
C THR A 799 -9.87 1.73 41.85
N SER A 800 -9.47 1.84 43.11
CA SER A 800 -8.21 1.26 43.61
C SER A 800 -8.18 -0.26 43.46
N GLU A 801 -9.32 -0.90 43.67
CA GLU A 801 -9.55 -2.34 43.61
C GLU A 801 -9.49 -2.83 42.16
N GLU A 802 -10.15 -2.11 41.23
CA GLU A 802 -10.11 -2.42 39.80
C GLU A 802 -8.70 -2.22 39.21
N LYS A 803 -7.96 -1.19 39.66
CA LYS A 803 -6.56 -0.96 39.31
C LYS A 803 -5.68 -2.12 39.74
N GLN A 804 -5.87 -2.65 40.94
CA GLN A 804 -5.15 -3.82 41.44
C GLN A 804 -5.57 -5.10 40.71
N LEU A 805 -6.85 -5.25 40.37
CA LEU A 805 -7.39 -6.39 39.63
C LEU A 805 -6.79 -6.49 38.22
N ILE A 806 -6.77 -5.40 37.46
CA ILE A 806 -6.38 -5.36 36.04
C ILE A 806 -4.87 -5.32 35.84
N LYS A 807 -4.12 -4.64 36.72
CA LYS A 807 -2.67 -4.45 36.54
C LYS A 807 -1.91 -5.77 36.62
N GLY A 808 -1.18 -6.10 35.56
CA GLY A 808 -0.40 -7.32 35.41
C GLY A 808 -1.20 -8.56 34.99
N ALA A 809 -2.48 -8.43 34.61
CA ALA A 809 -3.37 -9.56 34.31
C ALA A 809 -3.14 -10.22 32.92
N ALA A 810 -1.89 -10.37 32.48
CA ALA A 810 -1.54 -11.03 31.22
C ALA A 810 -0.10 -11.58 31.22
N ASP A 811 0.08 -12.82 30.76
CA ASP A 811 1.37 -13.54 30.82
C ASP A 811 2.29 -13.31 29.61
N PHE A 812 1.75 -12.72 28.55
CA PHE A 812 2.41 -12.40 27.28
C PHE A 812 1.59 -11.33 26.55
N TYR A 813 2.21 -10.61 25.60
CA TYR A 813 1.47 -9.71 24.72
C TYR A 813 1.01 -10.48 23.47
N ALA A 814 -0.29 -10.44 23.15
CA ALA A 814 -0.83 -11.04 21.93
C ALA A 814 -1.29 -9.95 20.95
N LEU A 815 -0.73 -9.97 19.75
CA LEU A 815 -0.85 -8.94 18.72
C LEU A 815 -1.57 -9.51 17.48
N ASN A 816 -2.75 -8.99 17.17
CA ASN A 816 -3.31 -9.09 15.82
C ASN A 816 -2.89 -7.83 15.03
N HIS A 817 -2.25 -7.99 13.88
CA HIS A 817 -1.78 -6.88 13.04
C HIS A 817 -1.99 -7.22 11.57
N PHE A 818 -2.52 -6.28 10.77
CA PHE A 818 -2.85 -6.54 9.37
C PHE A 818 -2.24 -5.51 8.41
N THR A 819 -2.20 -4.22 8.77
CA THR A 819 -1.76 -3.14 7.88
C THR A 819 -1.13 -1.98 8.65
N THR A 820 -0.60 -1.00 7.91
CA THR A 820 -0.34 0.35 8.41
C THR A 820 -1.45 1.29 7.93
N ARG A 821 -1.89 2.20 8.80
CA ARG A 821 -2.86 3.26 8.52
C ARG A 821 -2.10 4.59 8.38
N PHE A 822 -2.31 5.29 7.27
CA PHE A 822 -1.82 6.67 7.13
C PHE A 822 -2.88 7.61 7.70
N VAL A 823 -2.52 8.43 8.70
CA VAL A 823 -3.48 9.29 9.42
C VAL A 823 -3.19 10.77 9.24
N ILE A 824 -4.27 11.55 9.16
CA ILE A 824 -4.25 13.01 9.31
C ILE A 824 -5.00 13.44 10.57
N HIS A 825 -4.81 14.68 10.98
CA HIS A 825 -5.60 15.28 12.05
C HIS A 825 -6.79 16.02 11.43
N GLU A 826 -8.00 15.52 11.68
CA GLU A 826 -9.25 16.17 11.31
C GLU A 826 -10.07 16.45 12.58
N PRO A 827 -10.33 17.71 12.96
CA PRO A 827 -11.22 18.04 14.05
C PRO A 827 -12.68 17.69 13.71
N GLN A 828 -13.29 16.80 14.49
CA GLN A 828 -14.66 16.31 14.28
C GLN A 828 -15.54 16.61 15.50
N ASN A 829 -16.81 16.98 15.29
CA ASN A 829 -17.73 17.34 16.37
C ASN A 829 -18.75 16.22 16.64
N GLY A 830 -19.01 15.95 17.92
CA GLY A 830 -20.00 14.95 18.36
C GLY A 830 -19.43 13.92 19.33
N THR A 831 -20.23 12.89 19.63
CA THR A 831 -20.00 11.94 20.75
C THR A 831 -19.89 10.49 20.31
N GLN A 832 -19.24 10.25 19.18
CA GLN A 832 -18.85 8.91 18.72
C GLN A 832 -17.35 8.71 18.97
N TYR A 833 -16.94 7.46 19.22
CA TYR A 833 -15.55 7.11 19.53
C TYR A 833 -14.57 7.57 18.43
N GLU A 834 -15.01 7.48 17.17
CA GLU A 834 -14.22 7.92 16.02
C GLU A 834 -14.03 9.44 15.96
N PHE A 835 -14.96 10.22 16.53
CA PHE A 835 -14.88 11.68 16.58
C PHE A 835 -14.05 12.14 17.77
N ASP A 836 -14.09 11.44 18.92
CA ASP A 836 -13.25 11.79 20.08
C ASP A 836 -11.74 11.72 19.78
N ARG A 837 -11.33 10.90 18.80
CA ARG A 837 -9.93 10.72 18.40
C ARG A 837 -9.42 11.71 17.33
N ASP A 838 -10.27 12.53 16.70
CA ASP A 838 -9.90 13.52 15.66
C ASP A 838 -8.89 13.00 14.60
N ILE A 839 -9.18 11.85 14.01
CA ILE A 839 -8.31 11.13 13.04
C ILE A 839 -9.13 10.71 11.84
N GLN A 840 -8.66 11.10 10.65
CA GLN A 840 -9.11 10.58 9.36
C GLN A 840 -8.00 9.72 8.73
N PHE A 841 -8.40 8.66 8.03
CA PHE A 841 -7.49 7.74 7.34
C PHE A 841 -7.33 8.11 5.86
N LEU A 842 -6.10 8.16 5.39
CA LEU A 842 -5.76 8.26 3.97
C LEU A 842 -5.24 6.91 3.46
N GLN A 843 -5.50 6.64 2.17
CA GLN A 843 -4.90 5.51 1.46
C GLN A 843 -3.71 6.03 0.65
N ASP A 844 -2.49 5.56 0.95
CA ASP A 844 -1.35 5.78 0.07
C ASP A 844 -1.56 4.98 -1.22
N ILE A 845 -1.93 5.67 -2.30
CA ILE A 845 -2.17 5.10 -3.64
C ILE A 845 -0.94 4.43 -4.26
N THR A 846 0.24 4.58 -3.65
CA THR A 846 1.50 3.95 -4.10
C THR A 846 1.89 2.71 -3.29
N CYS A 847 1.21 2.43 -2.17
CA CYS A 847 1.36 1.17 -1.48
C CYS A 847 0.52 0.09 -2.20
N LEU A 848 1.13 -1.08 -2.45
CA LEU A 848 0.41 -2.28 -2.90
C LEU A 848 -0.71 -2.57 -1.89
N SER A 849 -1.95 -2.78 -2.35
CA SER A 849 -3.11 -2.99 -1.47
C SER A 849 -4.01 -4.13 -1.92
N SER A 850 -4.63 -4.81 -0.96
CA SER A 850 -5.56 -5.91 -1.21
C SER A 850 -6.90 -5.46 -1.82
N PRO A 851 -7.77 -6.40 -2.27
CA PRO A 851 -9.13 -6.08 -2.73
C PRO A 851 -9.96 -5.32 -1.69
N SER A 852 -9.80 -5.61 -0.39
CA SER A 852 -10.41 -4.87 0.71
C SER A 852 -9.70 -3.55 1.07
N ARG A 853 -8.68 -3.14 0.29
CA ARG A 853 -7.84 -1.94 0.47
C ARG A 853 -6.95 -1.94 1.71
N LEU A 854 -6.60 -3.12 2.26
CA LEU A 854 -5.54 -3.21 3.27
C LEU A 854 -4.19 -2.98 2.60
N ALA A 855 -3.38 -2.07 3.14
CA ALA A 855 -2.09 -1.71 2.56
C ALA A 855 -0.98 -2.67 3.01
N VAL A 856 -0.22 -3.19 2.06
CA VAL A 856 0.91 -4.08 2.30
C VAL A 856 2.13 -3.24 2.68
N VAL A 857 2.30 -2.99 3.99
CA VAL A 857 3.36 -2.15 4.56
C VAL A 857 4.16 -2.97 5.58
N PRO A 858 5.10 -3.82 5.13
CA PRO A 858 5.70 -4.86 5.97
C PRO A 858 6.50 -4.32 7.17
N TRP A 859 7.18 -3.17 7.02
CA TRP A 859 7.92 -2.56 8.12
C TRP A 859 7.01 -2.02 9.24
N GLY A 860 5.70 -1.91 9.00
CA GLY A 860 4.70 -1.53 10.00
C GLY A 860 4.69 -2.50 11.19
N VAL A 861 4.77 -3.81 10.93
CA VAL A 861 4.82 -4.83 12.01
C VAL A 861 6.05 -4.62 12.91
N ARG A 862 7.20 -4.26 12.31
CA ARG A 862 8.44 -3.98 13.04
C ARG A 862 8.40 -2.63 13.77
N LYS A 863 7.68 -1.62 13.26
CA LYS A 863 7.46 -0.36 13.99
C LYS A 863 6.55 -0.58 15.21
N VAL A 864 5.42 -1.29 15.07
CA VAL A 864 4.52 -1.57 16.21
C VAL A 864 5.18 -2.49 17.26
N LEU A 865 5.93 -3.51 16.86
CA LEU A 865 6.70 -4.37 17.79
C LEU A 865 7.74 -3.57 18.61
N ARG A 866 8.47 -2.65 17.96
CA ARG A 866 9.39 -1.73 18.67
C ARG A 866 8.64 -0.76 19.58
N TRP A 867 7.48 -0.25 19.17
CA TRP A 867 6.65 0.65 19.99
C TRP A 867 6.10 -0.06 21.24
N ILE A 868 5.63 -1.30 21.11
CA ILE A 868 5.19 -2.15 22.23
C ILE A 868 6.34 -2.36 23.21
N LYS A 869 7.51 -2.83 22.71
CA LYS A 869 8.70 -3.04 23.56
C LYS A 869 9.16 -1.76 24.26
N LYS A 870 9.10 -0.60 23.59
CA LYS A 870 9.44 0.71 24.17
C LYS A 870 8.44 1.18 25.24
N THR A 871 7.16 0.81 25.11
CA THR A 871 6.07 1.35 25.95
C THR A 871 5.74 0.45 27.14
N TYR A 872 5.91 -0.88 26.99
CA TYR A 872 5.54 -1.90 27.98
C TYR A 872 6.73 -2.77 28.46
N GLY A 873 7.91 -2.59 27.86
CA GLY A 873 9.11 -3.35 28.22
C GLY A 873 9.26 -4.67 27.47
N ASP A 874 10.18 -5.51 27.95
CA ASP A 874 10.69 -6.68 27.23
C ASP A 874 9.88 -7.96 27.55
N ILE A 875 8.59 -7.92 27.21
CA ILE A 875 7.58 -8.97 27.40
C ILE A 875 7.65 -10.00 26.24
N ASP A 876 7.32 -11.27 26.49
CA ASP A 876 7.06 -12.27 25.42
C ASP A 876 5.93 -11.78 24.49
N ILE A 877 6.15 -11.71 23.19
CA ILE A 877 5.15 -11.28 22.19
C ILE A 877 4.79 -12.43 21.24
N TYR A 878 3.49 -12.67 21.06
CA TYR A 878 2.95 -13.57 20.04
C TYR A 878 2.15 -12.77 19.01
N ILE A 879 2.45 -12.96 17.72
CA ILE A 879 1.66 -12.40 16.62
C ILE A 879 0.52 -13.38 16.36
N THR A 880 -0.63 -13.16 17.01
CA THR A 880 -1.74 -14.13 17.07
C THR A 880 -2.71 -14.04 15.88
N ALA A 881 -2.60 -13.00 15.04
CA ALA A 881 -3.13 -12.99 13.68
C ALA A 881 -2.33 -12.02 12.78
N ASN A 882 -1.89 -12.49 11.62
CA ASN A 882 -1.34 -11.66 10.54
C ASN A 882 -1.67 -12.28 9.17
N GLY A 883 -2.14 -11.48 8.21
CA GLY A 883 -2.60 -11.99 6.91
C GLY A 883 -3.27 -10.95 6.03
N ILE A 884 -3.63 -11.35 4.81
CA ILE A 884 -4.19 -10.48 3.77
C ILE A 884 -5.27 -11.21 2.97
N ASP A 885 -6.27 -10.49 2.46
CA ASP A 885 -7.22 -11.02 1.50
C ASP A 885 -6.64 -10.97 0.08
N ASP A 886 -6.94 -11.99 -0.73
CA ASP A 886 -6.44 -12.12 -2.09
C ASP A 886 -7.60 -12.10 -3.10
N GLN A 887 -7.36 -11.58 -4.30
CA GLN A 887 -8.36 -11.54 -5.36
C GLN A 887 -8.49 -12.90 -6.05
N SER A 888 -7.44 -13.72 -6.02
CA SER A 888 -7.35 -15.02 -6.70
C SER A 888 -8.06 -16.15 -5.94
N LEU A 889 -8.54 -17.15 -6.69
CA LEU A 889 -9.02 -18.42 -6.14
C LEU A 889 -7.88 -19.45 -5.99
N ASP A 890 -6.98 -19.50 -6.98
CA ASP A 890 -6.03 -20.60 -7.18
C ASP A 890 -4.55 -20.20 -7.14
N ASN A 891 -4.22 -18.92 -7.32
CA ASN A 891 -2.83 -18.42 -7.30
C ASN A 891 -2.71 -17.15 -6.43
N ASP A 892 -2.37 -17.33 -5.16
CA ASP A 892 -2.46 -16.28 -4.12
C ASP A 892 -1.13 -15.54 -3.87
N GLU A 893 -0.60 -14.95 -4.94
CA GLU A 893 0.72 -14.29 -4.94
C GLU A 893 0.78 -13.07 -4.03
N LEU A 894 -0.32 -12.32 -3.85
CA LEU A 894 -0.35 -11.18 -2.92
C LEU A 894 -0.12 -11.66 -1.49
N ARG A 895 -0.72 -12.79 -1.14
CA ARG A 895 -0.48 -13.45 0.14
C ARG A 895 0.95 -13.99 0.25
N ASN A 896 1.51 -14.59 -0.80
CA ASN A 896 2.89 -15.09 -0.78
C ASN A 896 3.91 -13.95 -0.57
N TYR A 897 3.73 -12.84 -1.28
CA TYR A 897 4.52 -11.63 -1.11
C TYR A 897 4.36 -11.05 0.31
N TYR A 898 3.11 -10.91 0.79
CA TYR A 898 2.80 -10.42 2.13
C TYR A 898 3.50 -11.27 3.21
N LEU A 899 3.29 -12.59 3.22
CA LEU A 899 3.91 -13.51 4.17
C LEU A 899 5.45 -13.41 4.13
N GLY A 900 6.04 -13.40 2.93
CA GLY A 900 7.49 -13.31 2.76
C GLY A 900 8.09 -12.04 3.34
N LYS A 901 7.44 -10.89 3.13
CA LYS A 901 7.94 -9.59 3.62
C LYS A 901 7.61 -9.32 5.10
N TYR A 902 6.41 -9.68 5.58
CA TYR A 902 6.04 -9.47 6.98
C TYR A 902 6.87 -10.38 7.90
N VAL A 903 7.05 -11.66 7.57
CA VAL A 903 7.90 -12.57 8.36
C VAL A 903 9.38 -12.13 8.34
N GLN A 904 9.87 -11.53 7.25
CA GLN A 904 11.19 -10.88 7.21
C GLN A 904 11.31 -9.72 8.22
N GLU A 905 10.33 -8.82 8.31
CA GLU A 905 10.37 -7.71 9.27
C GLU A 905 10.15 -8.16 10.73
N VAL A 906 9.40 -9.23 10.95
CA VAL A 906 9.31 -9.94 12.25
C VAL A 906 10.67 -10.56 12.63
N LEU A 907 11.36 -11.22 11.70
CA LEU A 907 12.69 -11.79 11.93
C LEU A 907 13.73 -10.69 12.26
N LYS A 908 13.64 -9.53 11.61
CA LYS A 908 14.47 -8.36 11.94
C LYS A 908 14.14 -7.74 13.30
N ALA A 909 12.86 -7.68 13.68
CA ALA A 909 12.47 -7.24 15.02
C ALA A 909 13.03 -8.19 16.12
N TYR A 910 13.07 -9.49 15.85
CA TYR A 910 13.70 -10.48 16.72
C TYR A 910 15.24 -10.35 16.77
N TYR A 911 15.92 -10.33 15.63
CA TYR A 911 17.40 -10.31 15.57
C TYR A 911 18.06 -8.96 15.83
N ILE A 912 17.51 -7.88 15.27
CA ILE A 912 18.13 -6.54 15.27
C ILE A 912 17.62 -5.76 16.46
N ASP A 913 16.29 -5.68 16.62
CA ASP A 913 15.64 -4.88 17.67
C ASP A 913 15.49 -5.63 19.01
N LYS A 914 15.91 -6.92 19.02
CA LYS A 914 15.92 -7.84 20.18
C LYS A 914 14.55 -8.02 20.83
N VAL A 915 13.46 -7.96 20.08
CA VAL A 915 12.10 -8.18 20.59
C VAL A 915 11.91 -9.67 20.89
N LYS A 916 11.36 -10.01 22.07
CA LYS A 916 11.05 -11.39 22.48
C LYS A 916 9.84 -11.97 21.74
N ILE A 917 9.95 -12.12 20.42
CA ILE A 917 8.88 -12.72 19.61
C ILE A 917 8.93 -14.24 19.78
N LYS A 918 7.82 -14.82 20.24
CA LYS A 918 7.67 -16.24 20.57
C LYS A 918 6.81 -17.03 19.59
N GLY A 919 6.05 -16.36 18.73
CA GLY A 919 5.25 -17.04 17.71
C GLY A 919 4.64 -16.12 16.67
N TYR A 920 4.24 -16.73 15.55
CA TYR A 920 3.58 -16.10 14.43
C TYR A 920 2.45 -17.00 13.92
N TYR A 921 1.23 -16.47 13.91
CA TYR A 921 0.03 -17.17 13.50
C TYR A 921 -0.58 -16.49 12.27
N ALA A 922 -0.55 -17.21 11.14
CA ALA A 922 -1.11 -16.69 9.90
C ALA A 922 -2.65 -16.66 9.95
N PHE A 923 -3.27 -15.67 9.30
CA PHE A 923 -4.72 -15.52 9.23
C PHE A 923 -5.20 -15.70 7.77
N LYS A 924 -6.07 -16.67 7.44
CA LYS A 924 -6.70 -17.71 8.28
C LYS A 924 -6.75 -19.07 7.57
N LEU A 925 -7.05 -20.16 8.30
CA LEU A 925 -7.10 -21.51 7.73
C LEU A 925 -8.07 -21.63 6.54
N THR A 926 -9.36 -21.33 6.73
CA THR A 926 -10.40 -21.48 5.69
C THR A 926 -11.12 -20.18 5.33
N GLU A 927 -11.49 -20.02 4.05
CA GLU A 927 -12.37 -18.94 3.60
C GLU A 927 -13.85 -19.35 3.61
N GLU A 928 -14.74 -18.37 3.75
CA GLU A 928 -16.19 -18.55 3.66
C GLU A 928 -16.69 -17.92 2.34
N LYS A 929 -17.62 -18.58 1.64
CA LYS A 929 -18.01 -18.24 0.24
C LYS A 929 -18.51 -16.80 0.03
N SER A 930 -18.88 -16.09 1.08
CA SER A 930 -19.41 -14.71 1.06
C SER A 930 -18.55 -13.69 1.82
N LYS A 931 -17.30 -14.01 2.19
CA LYS A 931 -16.37 -13.11 2.90
C LYS A 931 -15.09 -12.86 2.08
N PRO A 932 -14.31 -11.80 2.40
CA PRO A 932 -13.00 -11.58 1.80
C PRO A 932 -12.07 -12.81 1.98
N ARG A 933 -11.27 -13.12 0.96
CA ARG A 933 -10.58 -14.41 0.80
C ARG A 933 -9.29 -14.52 1.63
N PHE A 934 -9.40 -14.42 2.95
CA PHE A 934 -8.29 -14.63 3.88
C PHE A 934 -7.89 -16.11 4.05
N GLY A 935 -8.60 -17.08 3.46
CA GLY A 935 -8.31 -18.51 3.61
C GLY A 935 -7.09 -19.01 2.83
N PHE A 936 -6.19 -19.75 3.50
CA PHE A 936 -5.12 -20.54 2.87
C PHE A 936 -5.68 -21.74 2.08
N PHE A 937 -6.81 -22.28 2.52
CA PHE A 937 -7.62 -23.23 1.78
C PHE A 937 -8.88 -22.55 1.25
N THR A 938 -9.31 -22.94 0.05
CA THR A 938 -10.58 -22.49 -0.51
C THR A 938 -11.75 -23.01 0.33
N SER A 939 -12.94 -22.44 0.13
CA SER A 939 -14.17 -22.91 0.78
C SER A 939 -14.51 -24.37 0.48
N ASP A 940 -13.97 -24.92 -0.61
CA ASP A 940 -14.11 -26.32 -1.04
C ASP A 940 -12.87 -27.16 -0.69
N SER A 941 -12.06 -26.69 0.27
CA SER A 941 -10.92 -27.39 0.89
C SER A 941 -9.71 -27.65 -0.02
N LYS A 942 -9.60 -26.93 -1.15
CA LYS A 942 -8.41 -26.94 -2.03
C LYS A 942 -7.31 -26.07 -1.42
N GLY A 943 -6.07 -26.57 -1.34
CA GLY A 943 -4.93 -25.79 -0.83
C GLY A 943 -4.37 -24.85 -1.89
N LYS A 944 -4.13 -23.59 -1.52
CA LYS A 944 -3.52 -22.56 -2.39
C LYS A 944 -1.98 -22.63 -2.33
N PRO A 945 -1.24 -22.05 -3.30
CA PRO A 945 0.22 -22.02 -3.31
C PRO A 945 0.87 -21.56 -2.00
N SER A 946 0.23 -20.64 -1.27
CA SER A 946 0.70 -20.20 0.04
C SER A 946 0.81 -21.26 1.13
N VAL A 947 0.07 -22.37 1.03
CA VAL A 947 0.27 -23.53 1.91
C VAL A 947 1.69 -24.08 1.73
N LYS A 948 2.15 -24.21 0.49
CA LYS A 948 3.52 -24.66 0.17
C LYS A 948 4.57 -23.62 0.58
N PHE A 949 4.31 -22.33 0.35
CA PHE A 949 5.22 -21.25 0.74
C PHE A 949 5.40 -21.16 2.26
N TYR A 950 4.30 -21.17 3.02
CA TYR A 950 4.35 -21.10 4.49
C TYR A 950 4.97 -22.38 5.08
N ASN A 951 4.67 -23.56 4.52
CA ASN A 951 5.35 -24.81 4.90
C ASN A 951 6.87 -24.75 4.67
N ASN A 952 7.36 -24.00 3.66
CA ASN A 952 8.79 -23.79 3.44
C ASN A 952 9.39 -22.89 4.53
N LEU A 953 8.74 -21.75 4.84
CA LEU A 953 9.17 -20.86 5.94
C LEU A 953 9.26 -21.60 7.27
N ILE A 954 8.28 -22.44 7.60
CA ILE A 954 8.28 -23.23 8.85
C ILE A 954 9.37 -24.31 8.81
N SER A 955 9.55 -25.03 7.69
CA SER A 955 10.60 -26.05 7.54
C SER A 955 12.00 -25.48 7.76
N ASN A 956 12.22 -24.26 7.28
CA ASN A 956 13.50 -23.56 7.34
C ASN A 956 13.63 -22.71 8.61
N ASN A 957 12.62 -22.72 9.49
CA ASN A 957 12.45 -21.85 10.66
C ASN A 957 12.75 -20.36 10.40
N GLY A 958 12.35 -19.84 9.23
CA GLY A 958 12.69 -18.50 8.76
C GLY A 958 13.36 -18.52 7.38
N PHE A 959 14.48 -17.80 7.25
CA PHE A 959 15.19 -17.59 5.98
C PHE A 959 16.70 -17.86 6.18
N PRO A 960 17.16 -19.11 6.23
CA PRO A 960 18.59 -19.41 6.41
C PRO A 960 19.37 -19.23 5.11
N ALA A 961 20.69 -19.01 5.23
CA ALA A 961 21.61 -18.94 4.08
C ALA A 961 21.98 -20.34 3.53
N ASP A 962 22.06 -21.34 4.42
CA ASP A 962 22.39 -22.74 4.12
C ASP A 962 21.37 -23.68 4.80
N TYR A 963 21.42 -24.99 4.51
CA TYR A 963 20.52 -25.99 5.12
C TYR A 963 20.85 -26.32 6.59
N SER A 964 20.80 -25.32 7.48
CA SER A 964 20.81 -25.52 8.94
C SER A 964 19.45 -26.01 9.43
N VAL A 965 19.25 -27.32 9.47
CA VAL A 965 18.11 -27.92 10.18
C VAL A 965 18.22 -27.58 11.68
N CYS A 966 17.12 -27.19 12.33
CA CYS A 966 17.02 -27.26 13.79
C CYS A 966 17.20 -28.73 14.20
N GLY A 967 18.43 -29.15 14.47
CA GLY A 967 18.71 -30.42 15.14
C GLY A 967 17.93 -30.48 16.45
N PRO A 968 17.56 -31.67 16.95
CA PRO A 968 16.75 -31.81 18.16
C PRO A 968 17.43 -31.04 19.29
N SER A 969 16.86 -29.90 19.66
CA SER A 969 17.46 -29.02 20.65
C SER A 969 17.57 -29.80 21.95
N ASN A 970 18.67 -29.60 22.68
CA ASN A 970 18.80 -30.18 24.01
C ASN A 970 17.56 -29.77 24.81
N GLN A 971 16.72 -30.74 25.14
CA GLN A 971 15.73 -30.57 26.19
C GLN A 971 16.48 -29.99 27.39
N GLU A 972 15.95 -28.92 27.99
CA GLU A 972 16.35 -28.56 29.35
C GLU A 972 16.35 -29.85 30.16
N LYS A 973 17.46 -30.16 30.83
CA LYS A 973 17.68 -31.48 31.42
C LYS A 973 16.68 -31.73 32.55
N GLN A 974 15.47 -32.15 32.20
CA GLN A 974 14.51 -32.78 33.09
C GLN A 974 15.27 -33.91 33.74
N CYS A 975 15.60 -33.72 35.01
CA CYS A 975 16.56 -34.58 35.69
C CYS A 975 16.00 -36.00 35.67
N SER A 976 16.64 -36.89 34.91
CA SER A 976 16.16 -38.26 34.71
C SER A 976 16.05 -39.00 36.05
N PHE A 977 16.92 -38.64 36.99
CA PHE A 977 16.88 -39.05 38.40
C PHE A 977 15.62 -38.56 39.14
N CYS A 978 15.15 -37.33 38.89
CA CYS A 978 13.89 -36.82 39.46
C CYS A 978 12.66 -37.51 38.85
N LEU A 979 12.65 -37.76 37.54
CA LEU A 979 11.59 -38.55 36.88
C LEU A 979 11.56 -40.00 37.40
N PHE A 980 12.73 -40.62 37.55
CA PHE A 980 12.91 -41.95 38.13
C PHE A 980 12.40 -42.00 39.59
N ILE A 981 12.81 -41.05 40.43
CA ILE A 981 12.32 -40.93 41.82
C ILE A 981 10.79 -40.73 41.84
N SER A 982 10.25 -39.87 40.98
CA SER A 982 8.80 -39.61 40.93
C SER A 982 8.00 -40.86 40.57
N GLN A 983 8.39 -41.57 39.49
CA GLN A 983 7.72 -42.80 39.06
C GLN A 983 7.95 -43.99 40.02
N LYS A 984 9.07 -44.02 40.74
CA LYS A 984 9.41 -45.12 41.66
C LYS A 984 9.16 -44.78 43.14
N LYS A 985 8.55 -43.65 43.48
CA LYS A 985 8.17 -43.25 44.86
C LYS A 985 7.62 -44.40 45.71
N PRO A 986 6.64 -45.20 45.25
CA PRO A 986 6.11 -46.32 46.04
C PRO A 986 7.15 -47.41 46.32
N LEU A 987 7.98 -47.75 45.33
CA LEU A 987 9.03 -48.76 45.44
C LEU A 987 10.20 -48.29 46.31
N ILE A 988 10.59 -47.01 46.22
CA ILE A 988 11.60 -46.40 47.08
C ILE A 988 11.12 -46.37 48.53
N PHE A 989 9.85 -46.00 48.78
CA PHE A 989 9.24 -46.08 50.10
C PHE A 989 9.22 -47.52 50.64
N PHE A 990 8.82 -48.49 49.82
CA PHE A 990 8.84 -49.92 50.19
C PHE A 990 10.26 -50.42 50.51
N ALA A 991 11.26 -50.02 49.73
CA ALA A 991 12.66 -50.35 49.97
C ALA A 991 13.19 -49.72 51.27
N CYS A 992 12.85 -48.46 51.56
CA CYS A 992 13.18 -47.82 52.84
C CYS A 992 12.53 -48.53 54.04
N CYS A 993 11.28 -49.00 53.91
CA CYS A 993 10.60 -49.78 54.95
C CYS A 993 11.20 -51.18 55.12
N LEU A 994 11.64 -51.84 54.04
CA LEU A 994 12.39 -53.09 54.12
C LEU A 994 13.78 -52.89 54.76
N PHE A 995 14.46 -51.79 54.46
CA PHE A 995 15.78 -51.49 55.03
C PHE A 995 15.69 -51.11 56.51
N SER A 996 14.69 -50.33 56.92
CA SER A 996 14.47 -49.98 58.32
C SER A 996 14.05 -51.19 59.17
N THR A 997 13.18 -52.07 58.65
CA THR A 997 12.83 -53.34 59.32
C THR A 997 14.00 -54.32 59.37
N LEU A 998 14.86 -54.37 58.34
CA LEU A 998 16.10 -55.16 58.38
C LEU A 998 17.09 -54.63 59.43
N ILE A 999 17.25 -53.30 59.55
CA ILE A 999 18.04 -52.67 60.62
C ILE A 999 17.44 -52.94 62.01
N LEU A 1000 16.11 -52.92 62.15
CA LEU A 1000 15.44 -53.26 63.40
C LEU A 1000 15.69 -54.73 63.78
N LEU A 1001 15.58 -55.65 62.83
CA LEU A 1001 15.92 -57.07 63.02
C LEU A 1001 17.40 -57.26 63.37
N LEU A 1002 18.33 -56.61 62.66
CA LEU A 1002 19.77 -56.69 62.95
C LEU A 1002 20.11 -56.12 64.33
N THR A 1003 19.53 -54.99 64.73
CA THR A 1003 19.74 -54.41 66.07
C THR A 1003 19.13 -55.26 67.17
N ILE A 1004 17.94 -55.85 66.97
CA ILE A 1004 17.34 -56.84 67.88
C ILE A 1004 18.25 -58.07 67.99
N ILE A 1005 18.75 -58.62 66.87
CA ILE A 1005 19.67 -59.77 66.85
C ILE A 1005 20.98 -59.44 67.58
N VAL A 1006 21.58 -58.28 67.33
CA VAL A 1006 22.81 -57.82 68.02
C VAL A 1006 22.55 -57.60 69.51
N PHE A 1007 21.41 -57.04 69.89
CA PHE A 1007 21.00 -56.89 71.29
C PHE A 1007 20.81 -58.24 71.97
N HIS A 1008 20.19 -59.21 71.31
CA HIS A 1008 20.03 -60.58 71.82
C HIS A 1008 21.38 -61.32 71.92
N LYS A 1009 22.29 -61.13 70.95
CA LYS A 1009 23.66 -61.68 70.97
C LYS A 1009 24.50 -61.05 72.09
N ARG A 1010 24.35 -59.74 72.35
CA ARG A 1010 24.91 -59.05 73.54
C ARG A 1010 24.30 -59.54 74.85
N LYS A 1011 22.98 -59.80 74.91
CA LYS A 1011 22.29 -60.33 76.11
C LYS A 1011 22.73 -61.77 76.43
N ARG A 1012 22.91 -62.64 75.41
CA ARG A 1012 23.54 -63.96 75.56
C ARG A 1012 25.01 -63.86 76.02
N ARG A 1013 25.83 -62.97 75.42
CA ARG A 1013 27.23 -62.77 75.87
C ARG A 1013 27.33 -62.22 77.30
N LYS A 1014 26.44 -61.32 77.75
CA LYS A 1014 26.41 -60.86 79.16
C LYS A 1014 26.03 -61.98 80.15
N ARG A 1015 25.17 -62.94 79.78
CA ARG A 1015 24.89 -64.13 80.62
C ARG A 1015 26.06 -65.11 80.74
N PHE A 1016 26.99 -65.13 79.78
CA PHE A 1016 28.17 -66.00 79.81
C PHE A 1016 29.43 -65.37 80.42
N LYS A 1017 29.48 -64.04 80.61
CA LYS A 1017 30.67 -63.34 81.14
C LYS A 1017 30.50 -62.81 82.58
N ALA A 1018 29.68 -63.50 83.38
CA ALA A 1018 29.38 -63.16 84.78
C ALA A 1018 29.83 -64.26 85.78
N LYS A 1019 30.84 -65.07 85.41
CA LYS A 1019 31.32 -66.20 86.22
C LYS A 1019 32.83 -66.43 86.18
N SER A 1020 33.62 -65.39 85.87
CA SER A 1020 35.09 -65.47 85.88
C SER A 1020 35.75 -64.17 86.35
N ILE A 1021 36.45 -64.31 87.48
CA ILE A 1021 37.61 -63.53 87.94
C ILE A 1021 37.33 -62.10 88.46
N GLN A 1022 37.75 -61.95 89.72
CA GLN A 1022 37.85 -60.77 90.58
C GLN A 1022 39.36 -60.47 90.79
N CYS A 1023 39.71 -59.30 91.33
CA CYS A 1023 41.09 -58.76 91.58
C CYS A 1023 41.69 -57.88 90.44
N ILE A 1024 42.56 -56.88 90.69
CA ILE A 1024 42.98 -56.20 91.95
C ILE A 1024 43.44 -54.74 91.65
N CYS A 1025 43.43 -53.92 92.71
CA CYS A 1025 43.93 -52.56 92.98
C CYS A 1025 44.90 -51.75 92.06
N VAL A 1026 44.57 -50.45 91.91
CA VAL A 1026 45.36 -49.23 92.32
C VAL A 1026 46.42 -48.55 91.40
N SER A 1027 46.30 -47.20 91.36
CA SER A 1027 47.25 -46.10 91.03
C SER A 1027 48.13 -46.15 89.76
N PHE A 1028 48.00 -45.13 88.90
CA PHE A 1028 48.51 -43.78 89.22
C PHE A 1028 47.52 -42.71 88.72
#